data_AF-A0A6A5VAS4-F1
#
_entry.id   AF-A0A6A5VAS4-F1
#
_cell.length_a   1.000
_cell.length_b   1.000
_cell.length_c   1.000
_cell.angle_alpha   90.00
_cell.angle_beta   90.00
_cell.angle_gamma   90.00
#
_symmetry.space_group_name_H-M   'P 1'
#
loop_
_entity.id
_entity.type
_entity.pdbx_description
1 polymer ?
#
loop_
_entity_poly.entity_id
_entity_poly.type
_entity_poly.pdbx_seq_one_letter_code
_entity_poly.pdbx_strand_id
1 'polypeptide(L)'
;MSFIERQTTQLTRKHSAIGGTGKIPNAKKPRSRPPKSLRDRIGFPFAHLPPSSGPYSVGSMVIEVPAESPRPISHIKRDGKHLLRLETVLFTLYYPAAFGTGTGRDPAGYKKWSRETWLPRPRLETAKGYARFAGIPGWMGEAIFGTTAFTKLPAFRNPAPANHWPPEGNTKRNGQKIKNQQGEPPEGHPEEPKFPLLIFSHGLGGTRTCYSTMCTEFASYGFVVCAVEHRDGSGPRTFVNHAKEGDGSLQNLEKQNNVEHTDEERKRGVDKVDYIFPKGNPKDTAPHNEKGIEEAYRVLRDISEGRGEEVARSNLRRKGYVGASSRGLEGIDWSRWKDRFHVDKITMAGHSFGAATVVEVLRNTDRFKNVQAGIIYDIWGAPIKPPEDDPAHRIHLPLLGINSEAFMYWQANFDAAMSLMKEAKEQEAPAVLCTVRGSVHINQSDFSVLYSNITSFFFKATVHPQRAIDLNISASLEFLREVTSGAGKSIIMRCLTDEELLKTQPLEQMPNDHKPNDEWIAARLKIKHEFRTRLASGIQRKMKRQLKNGSHSPGDEVWMHVRPNKEEMKNWRMKSNCDFDDYEDNTIETGDSDTAVEQDGRDTSERDTGVDGGSEEDENRVAPADTGDALMAGTQDTWLGMLPALQKEQSSSEESSSEQCPSISRR
;
A
#
# COMPACT_ATOMS: atom_id res chain seq x y z
N MET A 1 3.38 -18.60 39.85
CA MET A 1 2.18 -18.30 39.03
C MET A 1 2.67 -17.84 37.67
N SER A 2 2.98 -18.79 36.78
CA SER A 2 3.36 -18.55 35.39
C SER A 2 2.16 -18.81 34.48
N PHE A 3 2.36 -18.48 33.19
CA PHE A 3 1.49 -18.70 32.03
C PHE A 3 0.57 -17.55 31.65
N ILE A 4 1.19 -16.46 31.16
CA ILE A 4 0.70 -15.83 29.94
C ILE A 4 1.02 -16.80 28.81
N GLU A 5 0.09 -17.70 28.53
CA GLU A 5 0.09 -18.51 27.32
C GLU A 5 -0.12 -17.55 26.13
N ARG A 6 0.97 -17.18 25.46
CA ARG A 6 0.88 -16.65 24.09
C ARG A 6 0.44 -17.82 23.21
N GLN A 7 -0.87 -18.06 23.12
CA GLN A 7 -1.44 -18.82 22.02
C GLN A 7 -1.35 -17.99 20.74
N THR A 8 -0.13 -17.89 20.18
CA THR A 8 0.01 -17.68 18.74
C THR A 8 -0.47 -18.96 18.08
N THR A 9 -1.56 -18.90 17.31
CA THR A 9 -2.01 -19.99 16.45
C THR A 9 -0.94 -20.22 15.38
N GLN A 10 0.12 -20.99 15.72
CA GLN A 10 1.12 -21.41 14.75
C GLN A 10 0.43 -22.39 13.81
N LEU A 11 0.05 -21.91 12.63
CA LEU A 11 -0.43 -22.76 11.55
C LEU A 11 0.65 -23.81 11.25
N THR A 12 0.31 -25.09 11.40
CA THR A 12 1.23 -26.19 11.18
C THR A 12 1.63 -26.27 9.70
N ARG A 13 2.92 -26.55 9.44
CA ARG A 13 3.50 -26.55 8.08
C ARG A 13 3.51 -27.97 7.53
N LYS A 14 2.98 -28.19 6.32
CA LYS A 14 3.15 -29.46 5.57
C LYS A 14 3.82 -29.25 4.21
N HIS A 15 4.59 -30.25 3.78
CA HIS A 15 5.08 -30.34 2.40
C HIS A 15 3.90 -30.70 1.48
N SER A 16 3.51 -29.80 0.58
CA SER A 16 2.60 -30.17 -0.50
C SER A 16 3.28 -31.19 -1.41
N ALA A 17 2.76 -32.41 -1.45
CA ALA A 17 3.25 -33.51 -2.29
C ALA A 17 2.98 -33.31 -3.79
N ILE A 18 2.39 -32.19 -4.19
CA ILE A 18 2.09 -31.89 -5.58
C ILE A 18 3.17 -30.95 -6.12
N GLY A 19 4.08 -31.52 -6.93
CA GLY A 19 5.02 -30.77 -7.76
C GLY A 19 4.27 -29.81 -8.69
N GLY A 20 4.01 -28.59 -8.22
CA GLY A 20 3.29 -27.55 -8.96
C GLY A 20 4.13 -26.94 -10.08
N THR A 21 3.46 -26.58 -11.17
CA THR A 21 3.99 -26.02 -12.42
C THR A 21 4.48 -24.57 -12.29
N GLY A 22 4.94 -24.14 -11.11
CA GLY A 22 5.45 -22.78 -10.89
C GLY A 22 4.50 -21.63 -11.24
N LYS A 23 3.19 -21.88 -11.38
CA LYS A 23 2.19 -20.93 -11.87
C LYS A 23 0.90 -21.06 -11.07
N ILE A 24 0.24 -19.93 -10.85
CA ILE A 24 -1.02 -19.83 -10.10
C ILE A 24 -2.10 -20.65 -10.81
N PRO A 25 -2.79 -21.58 -10.11
CA PRO A 25 -3.92 -22.33 -10.68
C PRO A 25 -5.02 -21.37 -11.19
N ASN A 26 -5.61 -21.64 -12.35
CA ASN A 26 -6.82 -20.98 -12.88
C ASN A 26 -6.91 -19.43 -12.76
N ALA A 27 -5.78 -18.71 -12.76
CA ALA A 27 -5.78 -17.26 -12.59
C ALA A 27 -6.60 -16.54 -13.68
N LYS A 28 -7.37 -15.53 -13.27
CA LYS A 28 -8.14 -14.67 -14.18
C LYS A 28 -7.19 -13.79 -14.99
N LYS A 29 -7.66 -13.34 -16.15
CA LYS A 29 -6.94 -12.30 -16.91
C LYS A 29 -7.09 -10.96 -16.17
N PRO A 30 -6.08 -10.06 -16.27
CA PRO A 30 -6.23 -8.69 -15.79
C PRO A 30 -7.45 -8.00 -16.41
N ARG A 31 -8.01 -7.01 -15.71
CA ARG A 31 -9.10 -6.17 -16.23
C ARG A 31 -8.69 -5.49 -17.54
N SER A 32 -9.67 -5.30 -18.42
CA SER A 32 -9.43 -4.75 -19.78
C SER A 32 -9.02 -3.29 -19.72
N ARG A 33 -7.86 -2.98 -20.34
CA ARG A 33 -7.25 -1.63 -20.37
C ARG A 33 -6.68 -1.35 -21.76
N PRO A 34 -7.52 -1.00 -22.75
CA PRO A 34 -7.04 -0.77 -24.11
C PRO A 34 -6.08 0.42 -24.16
N PRO A 35 -4.98 0.34 -24.93
CA PRO A 35 -4.01 1.43 -25.06
C PRO A 35 -4.65 2.64 -25.74
N LYS A 36 -4.42 3.85 -25.21
CA LYS A 36 -5.03 5.10 -25.70
C LYS A 36 -4.19 5.81 -26.76
N SER A 37 -2.91 5.50 -26.84
CA SER A 37 -1.97 6.12 -27.77
C SER A 37 -0.95 5.13 -28.29
N LEU A 38 -0.26 5.48 -29.39
CA LEU A 38 0.85 4.70 -29.92
C LEU A 38 1.95 4.48 -28.87
N ARG A 39 2.19 5.46 -27.99
CA ARG A 39 3.13 5.35 -26.86
C ARG A 39 2.71 4.32 -25.82
N ASP A 40 1.41 4.06 -25.69
CA ASP A 40 0.90 3.00 -24.82
C ASP A 40 0.92 1.62 -25.51
N ARG A 41 1.35 1.55 -26.78
CA ARG A 41 1.55 0.30 -27.54
C ARG A 41 3.02 -0.06 -27.70
N ILE A 42 3.89 0.95 -27.80
CA ILE A 42 5.33 0.76 -27.93
C ILE A 42 5.87 0.37 -26.55
N GLY A 43 6.11 -0.93 -26.34
CA GLY A 43 6.88 -1.42 -25.20
C GLY A 43 8.37 -1.33 -25.49
N PHE A 44 9.17 -0.91 -24.50
CA PHE A 44 10.61 -0.66 -24.53
C PHE A 44 11.10 0.31 -25.65
N PRO A 45 12.03 1.25 -25.36
CA PRO A 45 12.68 1.52 -24.08
C PRO A 45 11.77 2.23 -23.07
N PHE A 46 10.59 2.71 -23.47
CA PHE A 46 9.69 3.45 -22.60
C PHE A 46 8.64 2.51 -22.00
N ALA A 47 8.74 2.26 -20.70
CA ALA A 47 7.68 1.56 -19.98
C ALA A 47 6.47 2.49 -19.80
N HIS A 48 5.26 1.96 -19.93
CA HIS A 48 4.02 2.72 -19.77
C HIS A 48 3.22 2.22 -18.56
N LEU A 49 2.43 3.11 -17.96
CA LEU A 49 1.45 2.75 -16.95
C LEU A 49 0.09 2.51 -17.63
N PRO A 50 -0.64 1.47 -17.23
CA PRO A 50 -1.90 1.13 -17.85
C PRO A 50 -3.00 2.13 -17.43
N PRO A 51 -3.99 2.42 -18.29
CA PRO A 51 -5.15 3.22 -17.90
C PRO A 51 -5.96 2.58 -16.77
N SER A 52 -6.70 3.39 -16.01
CA SER A 52 -7.56 2.90 -14.93
C SER A 52 -8.82 2.18 -15.44
N SER A 53 -9.22 1.11 -14.75
CA SER A 53 -10.30 0.22 -15.19
C SER A 53 -11.71 0.64 -14.77
N GLY A 54 -11.84 1.49 -13.74
CA GLY A 54 -13.12 1.95 -13.20
C GLY A 54 -13.89 2.94 -14.10
N PRO A 55 -15.13 3.27 -13.71
CA PRO A 55 -16.06 4.08 -14.50
C PRO A 55 -15.67 5.56 -14.60
N TYR A 56 -14.75 6.09 -13.80
CA TYR A 56 -14.36 7.50 -13.93
C TYR A 56 -13.09 7.69 -14.75
N SER A 57 -13.04 8.78 -15.51
CA SER A 57 -11.75 9.38 -15.90
C SER A 57 -11.05 9.92 -14.66
N VAL A 58 -9.72 10.00 -14.68
CA VAL A 58 -8.96 10.36 -13.47
C VAL A 58 -8.21 11.67 -13.67
N GLY A 59 -8.43 12.58 -12.73
CA GLY A 59 -7.68 13.82 -12.56
C GLY A 59 -6.51 13.64 -11.62
N SER A 60 -5.52 14.51 -11.74
CA SER A 60 -4.41 14.63 -10.81
C SER A 60 -4.01 16.08 -10.61
N MET A 61 -3.60 16.42 -9.40
CA MET A 61 -2.94 17.68 -9.09
C MET A 61 -1.84 17.48 -8.05
N VAL A 62 -0.85 18.36 -8.05
CA VAL A 62 0.30 18.27 -7.15
C VAL A 62 0.33 19.53 -6.29
N ILE A 63 0.28 19.32 -4.98
CA ILE A 63 0.19 20.38 -3.99
C ILE A 63 1.37 20.24 -3.04
N GLU A 64 2.14 21.32 -2.89
CA GLU A 64 3.12 21.49 -1.83
C GLU A 64 2.82 22.80 -1.13
N VAL A 65 2.50 22.78 0.16
CA VAL A 65 2.26 24.00 0.93
C VAL A 65 3.09 23.99 2.20
N PRO A 66 3.45 25.16 2.74
CA PRO A 66 4.04 25.27 4.06
C PRO A 66 3.18 24.53 5.10
N ALA A 67 3.84 23.83 6.03
CA ALA A 67 3.21 23.25 7.19
C ALA A 67 2.69 24.37 8.11
N GLU A 68 1.55 24.18 8.74
CA GLU A 68 1.01 25.14 9.72
C GLU A 68 1.90 25.19 10.97
N SER A 69 2.45 24.04 11.37
CA SER A 69 3.40 23.95 12.49
C SER A 69 4.71 23.29 12.07
N PRO A 70 5.64 24.09 11.49
CA PRO A 70 6.96 23.61 11.11
C PRO A 70 7.74 23.11 12.33
N ARG A 71 8.36 21.92 12.25
CA ARG A 71 9.02 21.27 13.39
C ARG A 71 9.97 20.13 13.00
N PRO A 72 10.93 19.75 13.86
CA PRO A 72 11.69 18.53 13.68
C PRO A 72 10.79 17.30 13.83
N ILE A 73 11.04 16.27 13.01
CA ILE A 73 10.31 15.00 13.05
C ILE A 73 11.18 13.81 13.45
N SER A 74 12.48 14.04 13.68
CA SER A 74 13.39 13.03 14.20
C SER A 74 14.40 13.66 15.16
N HIS A 75 14.87 12.87 16.12
CA HIS A 75 15.96 13.24 17.01
C HIS A 75 17.34 13.14 16.36
N ILE A 76 17.43 12.61 15.13
CA ILE A 76 18.69 12.50 14.38
C ILE A 76 19.23 13.90 14.09
N LYS A 77 20.41 14.18 14.64
CA LYS A 77 21.14 15.43 14.42
C LYS A 77 22.40 15.20 13.59
N ARG A 78 22.75 16.20 12.78
CA ARG A 78 24.03 16.31 12.08
C ARG A 78 24.56 17.72 12.31
N ASP A 79 25.80 17.84 12.78
CA ASP A 79 26.42 19.11 13.14
C ASP A 79 25.56 19.94 14.12
N GLY A 80 24.94 19.25 15.10
CA GLY A 80 24.07 19.86 16.11
C GLY A 80 22.63 20.14 15.67
N LYS A 81 22.30 19.99 14.37
CA LYS A 81 21.01 20.36 13.79
C LYS A 81 20.14 19.16 13.44
N HIS A 82 18.84 19.28 13.60
CA HIS A 82 17.90 18.22 13.24
C HIS A 82 17.91 17.98 11.73
N LEU A 83 18.18 16.74 11.33
CA LEU A 83 18.32 16.36 9.91
C LEU A 83 16.96 16.26 9.19
N LEU A 84 15.92 15.81 9.90
CA LEU A 84 14.59 15.56 9.35
C LEU A 84 13.59 16.53 9.96
N ARG A 85 12.97 17.33 9.09
CA ARG A 85 12.17 18.51 9.44
C ARG A 85 10.90 18.49 8.59
N LEU A 86 9.75 18.73 9.23
CA LEU A 86 8.47 18.91 8.54
C LEU A 86 8.23 20.40 8.38
N GLU A 87 8.52 20.92 7.20
CA GLU A 87 8.38 22.35 6.87
C GLU A 87 7.31 22.60 5.81
N THR A 88 7.08 21.59 4.96
CA THR A 88 6.05 21.58 3.93
C THR A 88 5.39 20.22 3.88
N VAL A 89 4.12 20.18 3.50
CA VAL A 89 3.46 18.95 3.09
C VAL A 89 3.40 18.89 1.57
N LEU A 90 3.77 17.74 0.97
CA LEU A 90 3.68 17.49 -0.46
C LEU A 90 2.85 16.23 -0.71
N PHE A 91 1.90 16.31 -1.63
CA PHE A 91 1.15 15.14 -2.09
C PHE A 91 0.72 15.28 -3.56
N THR A 92 0.33 14.14 -4.14
CA THR A 92 -0.43 14.09 -5.39
C THR A 92 -1.86 13.68 -5.07
N LEU A 93 -2.82 14.52 -5.44
CA LEU A 93 -4.23 14.19 -5.32
C LEU A 93 -4.70 13.54 -6.62
N TYR A 94 -5.28 12.34 -6.55
CA TYR A 94 -5.97 11.67 -7.67
C TYR A 94 -7.47 11.67 -7.38
N TYR A 95 -8.30 11.89 -8.40
CA TYR A 95 -9.74 12.06 -8.16
C TYR A 95 -10.58 11.73 -9.40
N PRO A 96 -11.88 11.42 -9.22
CA PRO A 96 -12.82 11.23 -10.32
C PRO A 96 -12.96 12.54 -11.11
N ALA A 97 -12.73 12.50 -12.41
CA ALA A 97 -12.76 13.69 -13.27
C ALA A 97 -14.06 13.80 -14.07
N ALA A 98 -14.48 15.03 -14.34
CA ALA A 98 -15.66 15.35 -15.13
C ALA A 98 -15.60 14.79 -16.57
N PHE A 99 -16.76 14.73 -17.21
CA PHE A 99 -16.88 14.31 -18.61
C PHE A 99 -16.03 15.14 -19.56
N GLY A 100 -15.61 14.52 -20.66
CA GLY A 100 -14.78 15.19 -21.66
C GLY A 100 -13.32 15.43 -21.23
N THR A 101 -12.92 14.98 -20.03
CA THR A 101 -11.53 15.04 -19.58
C THR A 101 -10.60 14.37 -20.59
N GLY A 102 -9.57 15.10 -21.01
CA GLY A 102 -8.62 14.65 -22.04
C GLY A 102 -9.04 14.92 -23.48
N THR A 103 -10.21 15.54 -23.70
CA THR A 103 -10.70 15.97 -25.02
C THR A 103 -10.77 17.49 -25.10
N GLY A 104 -10.64 18.05 -26.31
CA GLY A 104 -10.66 19.51 -26.49
C GLY A 104 -9.51 20.25 -25.80
N ARG A 105 -9.77 21.47 -25.36
CA ARG A 105 -8.82 22.28 -24.57
C ARG A 105 -8.82 21.83 -23.12
N ASP A 106 -7.68 21.94 -22.47
CA ASP A 106 -7.59 21.70 -21.03
C ASP A 106 -8.17 22.89 -20.24
N PRO A 107 -8.33 22.75 -18.90
CA PRO A 107 -8.95 23.79 -18.07
C PRO A 107 -8.23 25.14 -18.09
N ALA A 108 -6.94 25.16 -18.41
CA ALA A 108 -6.17 26.39 -18.57
C ALA A 108 -6.16 26.91 -20.04
N GLY A 109 -6.98 26.33 -20.92
CA GLY A 109 -7.16 26.77 -22.30
C GLY A 109 -6.13 26.24 -23.30
N TYR A 110 -5.20 25.37 -22.89
CA TYR A 110 -4.18 24.83 -23.79
C TYR A 110 -4.78 23.75 -24.70
N LYS A 111 -4.31 23.69 -25.96
CA LYS A 111 -4.77 22.72 -26.97
C LYS A 111 -4.49 21.25 -26.61
N LYS A 112 -3.50 20.98 -25.76
CA LYS A 112 -3.07 19.63 -25.38
C LYS A 112 -3.12 19.48 -23.87
N TRP A 113 -3.90 18.50 -23.44
CA TRP A 113 -3.94 18.07 -22.06
C TRP A 113 -2.58 17.52 -21.61
N SER A 114 -2.19 17.89 -20.38
CA SER A 114 -0.93 17.46 -19.80
C SER A 114 -1.13 16.41 -18.70
N ARG A 115 -0.09 15.59 -18.48
CA ARG A 115 -0.04 14.55 -17.44
C ARG A 115 1.30 14.65 -16.69
N GLU A 116 1.26 14.39 -15.39
CA GLU A 116 2.47 14.30 -14.56
C GLU A 116 3.35 13.13 -15.02
N THR A 117 4.65 13.23 -14.81
CA THR A 117 5.58 12.12 -15.06
C THR A 117 5.66 11.21 -13.83
N TRP A 118 5.80 9.90 -14.07
CA TRP A 118 5.98 8.91 -13.02
C TRP A 118 7.22 9.20 -12.19
N LEU A 119 8.35 9.48 -12.83
CA LEU A 119 9.55 9.93 -12.13
C LEU A 119 9.42 11.42 -11.76
N PRO A 120 9.43 11.80 -10.47
CA PRO A 120 9.37 13.20 -10.05
C PRO A 120 10.52 14.05 -10.58
N ARG A 121 10.25 15.35 -10.78
CA ARG A 121 11.29 16.34 -11.11
C ARG A 121 12.02 16.80 -9.84
N PRO A 122 13.31 17.17 -9.93
CA PRO A 122 14.20 17.05 -11.09
C PRO A 122 14.60 15.60 -11.35
N ARG A 123 14.33 15.09 -12.56
CA ARG A 123 14.36 13.64 -12.85
C ARG A 123 15.71 12.98 -12.63
N LEU A 124 16.77 13.65 -13.08
CA LEU A 124 18.13 13.14 -12.94
C LEU A 124 18.52 13.05 -11.46
N GLU A 125 18.18 14.07 -10.68
CA GLU A 125 18.43 14.04 -9.24
C GLU A 125 17.58 12.98 -8.54
N THR A 126 16.32 12.79 -8.93
CA THR A 126 15.49 11.70 -8.40
C THR A 126 16.08 10.33 -8.75
N ALA A 127 16.58 10.15 -9.98
CA ALA A 127 17.25 8.91 -10.40
C ALA A 127 18.53 8.64 -9.58
N LYS A 128 19.33 9.67 -9.28
CA LYS A 128 20.47 9.57 -8.35
C LYS A 128 20.03 9.23 -6.93
N GLY A 129 18.88 9.73 -6.48
CA GLY A 129 18.26 9.36 -5.21
C GLY A 129 17.96 7.86 -5.14
N TYR A 130 17.36 7.30 -6.21
CA TYR A 130 17.17 5.87 -6.33
C TYR A 130 18.48 5.07 -6.41
N ALA A 131 19.50 5.60 -7.11
CA ALA A 131 20.81 4.98 -7.16
C ALA A 131 21.41 4.85 -5.76
N ARG A 132 21.34 5.95 -4.98
CA ARG A 132 21.80 5.99 -3.59
C ARG A 132 21.02 5.03 -2.70
N PHE A 133 19.69 5.01 -2.82
CA PHE A 133 18.82 4.06 -2.10
C PHE A 133 19.20 2.61 -2.40
N ALA A 134 19.45 2.28 -3.67
CA ALA A 134 19.81 0.94 -4.09
C ALA A 134 21.29 0.57 -3.88
N GLY A 135 22.13 1.51 -3.38
CA GLY A 135 23.55 1.27 -3.16
C GLY A 135 24.38 1.15 -4.44
N ILE A 136 23.92 1.71 -5.55
CA ILE A 136 24.57 1.59 -6.87
C ILE A 136 25.14 2.93 -7.37
N PRO A 137 26.13 2.92 -8.28
CA PRO A 137 26.66 4.14 -8.89
C PRO A 137 25.58 5.00 -9.56
N GLY A 138 25.69 6.32 -9.42
CA GLY A 138 24.70 7.30 -9.91
C GLY A 138 24.35 7.13 -11.40
N TRP A 139 25.37 6.97 -12.26
CA TRP A 139 25.17 6.77 -13.71
C TRP A 139 24.33 5.52 -14.03
N MET A 140 24.40 4.47 -13.21
CA MET A 140 23.60 3.26 -13.41
C MET A 140 22.14 3.50 -13.04
N GLY A 141 21.88 4.22 -11.94
CA GLY A 141 20.52 4.66 -11.62
C GLY A 141 19.95 5.60 -12.68
N GLU A 142 20.74 6.53 -13.20
CA GLU A 142 20.34 7.41 -14.30
C GLU A 142 19.98 6.62 -15.57
N ALA A 143 20.74 5.57 -15.90
CA ALA A 143 20.43 4.69 -17.03
C ALA A 143 19.10 3.93 -16.82
N ILE A 144 18.92 3.31 -15.64
CA ILE A 144 17.72 2.52 -15.32
C ILE A 144 16.47 3.42 -15.29
N PHE A 145 16.51 4.52 -14.56
CA PHE A 145 15.36 5.43 -14.40
C PHE A 145 15.20 6.40 -15.57
N GLY A 146 16.21 6.52 -16.44
CA GLY A 146 16.10 7.22 -17.73
C GLY A 146 15.04 6.61 -18.65
N THR A 147 14.86 5.28 -18.58
CA THR A 147 13.83 4.55 -19.35
C THR A 147 12.39 4.94 -18.95
N THR A 148 12.18 5.41 -17.71
CA THR A 148 10.88 5.79 -17.15
C THR A 148 10.74 7.28 -16.88
N ALA A 149 11.77 8.09 -17.18
CA ALA A 149 11.80 9.53 -16.92
C ALA A 149 10.63 10.29 -17.58
N PHE A 150 10.16 9.82 -18.74
CA PHE A 150 9.07 10.44 -19.49
C PHE A 150 7.74 9.69 -19.41
N THR A 151 7.70 8.57 -18.68
CA THR A 151 6.48 7.80 -18.44
C THR A 151 5.45 8.71 -17.78
N LYS A 152 4.22 8.70 -18.31
CA LYS A 152 3.13 9.55 -17.84
C LYS A 152 2.25 8.78 -16.88
N LEU A 153 1.83 9.44 -15.81
CA LEU A 153 0.76 8.94 -14.97
C LEU A 153 -0.53 8.79 -15.81
N PRO A 154 -1.37 7.78 -15.55
CA PRO A 154 -2.64 7.60 -16.25
C PRO A 154 -3.75 8.55 -15.73
N ALA A 155 -3.38 9.79 -15.36
CA ALA A 155 -4.27 10.83 -14.85
C ALA A 155 -3.96 12.18 -15.52
N PHE A 156 -5.01 12.95 -15.81
CA PHE A 156 -4.89 14.27 -16.44
C PHE A 156 -4.68 15.36 -15.41
N ARG A 157 -3.89 16.39 -15.72
CA ARG A 157 -3.69 17.50 -14.78
C ARG A 157 -4.92 18.38 -14.69
N ASN A 158 -5.30 18.71 -13.46
CA ASN A 158 -6.23 19.78 -13.12
C ASN A 158 -7.65 19.71 -13.74
N PRO A 159 -8.21 18.57 -14.22
CA PRO A 159 -9.61 18.58 -14.66
C PRO A 159 -10.54 18.97 -13.52
N ALA A 160 -11.73 19.45 -13.86
CA ALA A 160 -12.81 19.58 -12.87
C ALA A 160 -13.15 18.21 -12.25
N PRO A 161 -13.51 18.15 -10.96
CA PRO A 161 -13.97 16.93 -10.33
C PRO A 161 -15.29 16.48 -10.97
N ALA A 162 -15.54 15.17 -10.99
CA ALA A 162 -16.78 14.61 -11.49
C ALA A 162 -17.97 15.09 -10.66
N ASN A 163 -19.10 15.29 -11.32
CA ASN A 163 -20.35 15.71 -10.68
C ASN A 163 -21.53 14.83 -11.04
N HIS A 164 -21.25 13.59 -11.45
CA HIS A 164 -22.24 12.63 -11.90
C HIS A 164 -22.02 11.28 -11.22
N TRP A 165 -23.12 10.56 -11.00
CA TRP A 165 -23.09 9.16 -10.62
C TRP A 165 -22.74 8.28 -11.83
N PRO A 166 -22.05 7.14 -11.62
CA PRO A 166 -21.79 6.20 -12.69
C PRO A 166 -23.02 5.29 -12.89
N PRO A 167 -23.21 4.71 -14.09
CA PRO A 167 -24.27 3.73 -14.34
C PRO A 167 -24.13 2.48 -13.45
N GLU A 168 -25.25 1.89 -13.04
CA GLU A 168 -25.27 0.67 -12.22
C GLU A 168 -24.84 -0.59 -12.98
N GLY A 169 -24.35 -1.60 -12.25
CA GLY A 169 -24.21 -2.98 -12.73
C GLY A 169 -23.11 -3.25 -13.78
N ASN A 170 -22.25 -2.29 -14.13
CA ASN A 170 -21.51 -2.37 -15.40
C ASN A 170 -19.97 -2.26 -15.34
N THR A 171 -19.33 -2.54 -14.21
CA THR A 171 -17.86 -2.39 -14.08
C THR A 171 -17.04 -3.65 -14.40
N LYS A 172 -17.64 -4.85 -14.45
CA LYS A 172 -16.91 -6.12 -14.74
C LYS A 172 -16.20 -6.14 -16.10
N ARG A 173 -16.75 -5.46 -17.12
CA ARG A 173 -16.22 -5.46 -18.50
C ARG A 173 -16.28 -4.11 -19.23
N ASN A 174 -17.09 -3.16 -18.78
CA ASN A 174 -17.41 -1.94 -19.51
C ASN A 174 -16.98 -0.65 -18.81
N GLY A 175 -16.27 -0.69 -17.67
CA GLY A 175 -15.82 0.51 -16.93
C GLY A 175 -15.16 1.56 -17.84
N GLN A 176 -14.33 1.12 -18.80
CA GLN A 176 -13.72 1.99 -19.80
C GLN A 176 -14.70 2.57 -20.84
N LYS A 177 -15.78 1.87 -21.18
CA LYS A 177 -16.81 2.30 -22.15
C LYS A 177 -17.79 3.30 -21.54
N ILE A 178 -18.02 3.22 -20.24
CA ILE A 178 -18.98 4.06 -19.52
C ILE A 178 -18.36 5.30 -18.88
N LYS A 179 -17.08 5.60 -19.16
CA LYS A 179 -16.36 6.77 -18.59
C LYS A 179 -16.99 8.13 -18.86
N ASN A 180 -17.88 8.21 -19.84
CA ASN A 180 -18.61 9.42 -20.18
C ASN A 180 -20.14 9.18 -20.17
N GLN A 181 -20.62 8.34 -19.27
CA GLN A 181 -22.05 8.07 -19.09
C GLN A 181 -22.47 8.42 -17.66
N GLN A 182 -23.62 9.06 -17.53
CA GLN A 182 -24.24 9.38 -16.26
C GLN A 182 -25.27 8.30 -15.93
N GLY A 183 -25.26 7.83 -14.68
CA GLY A 183 -26.34 7.05 -14.10
C GLY A 183 -27.25 7.93 -13.24
N GLU A 184 -28.46 7.46 -12.98
CA GLU A 184 -29.37 8.09 -12.03
C GLU A 184 -28.80 8.05 -10.61
N PRO A 185 -28.98 9.10 -9.78
CA PRO A 185 -28.60 9.06 -8.37
C PRO A 185 -29.24 7.88 -7.65
N PRO A 186 -28.55 7.22 -6.69
CA PRO A 186 -29.18 6.22 -5.86
C PRO A 186 -30.30 6.84 -5.01
N GLU A 187 -31.32 6.04 -4.70
CA GLU A 187 -32.49 6.50 -3.92
C GLU A 187 -32.06 7.12 -2.58
N GLY A 188 -32.65 8.25 -2.22
CA GLY A 188 -32.30 8.99 -1.00
C GLY A 188 -30.96 9.76 -1.05
N HIS A 189 -30.24 9.74 -2.17
CA HIS A 189 -28.98 10.49 -2.33
C HIS A 189 -29.13 11.78 -3.17
N PRO A 190 -28.25 12.78 -2.96
CA PRO A 190 -28.23 14.00 -3.78
C PRO A 190 -27.92 13.73 -5.26
N GLU A 191 -28.30 14.69 -6.12
CA GLU A 191 -28.01 14.63 -7.57
C GLU A 191 -26.52 14.48 -7.88
N GLU A 192 -25.66 15.19 -7.13
CA GLU A 192 -24.21 15.09 -7.27
C GLU A 192 -23.60 14.19 -6.17
N PRO A 193 -22.70 13.25 -6.52
CA PRO A 193 -22.02 12.44 -5.53
C PRO A 193 -21.00 13.24 -4.74
N LYS A 194 -20.90 12.91 -3.45
CA LYS A 194 -19.78 13.25 -2.58
C LYS A 194 -18.86 12.04 -2.44
N PHE A 195 -17.58 12.21 -2.74
CA PHE A 195 -16.65 11.10 -2.87
C PHE A 195 -15.96 10.74 -1.53
N PRO A 196 -15.71 9.44 -1.24
CA PRO A 196 -14.87 9.04 -0.12
C PRO A 196 -13.43 9.50 -0.30
N LEU A 197 -12.78 9.84 0.82
CA LEU A 197 -11.38 10.24 0.87
C LEU A 197 -10.50 9.08 1.35
N LEU A 198 -9.42 8.82 0.61
CA LEU A 198 -8.39 7.86 0.97
C LEU A 198 -7.03 8.58 1.01
N ILE A 199 -6.29 8.44 2.11
CA ILE A 199 -4.92 8.93 2.22
C ILE A 199 -3.96 7.75 2.08
N PHE A 200 -3.02 7.84 1.14
CA PHE A 200 -2.08 6.79 0.78
C PHE A 200 -0.66 7.13 1.23
N SER A 201 -0.05 6.23 2.02
CA SER A 201 1.32 6.33 2.54
C SER A 201 2.26 5.37 1.80
N HIS A 202 3.36 5.88 1.24
CA HIS A 202 4.31 5.07 0.49
C HIS A 202 5.24 4.23 1.38
N GLY A 203 5.71 3.10 0.85
CA GLY A 203 6.77 2.30 1.48
C GLY A 203 8.17 2.94 1.41
N LEU A 204 9.15 2.27 2.01
CA LEU A 204 10.56 2.67 1.97
C LEU A 204 11.07 2.68 0.53
N GLY A 205 11.83 3.71 0.15
CA GLY A 205 12.23 3.95 -1.24
C GLY A 205 11.08 4.31 -2.18
N GLY A 206 9.86 4.44 -1.66
CA GLY A 206 8.68 4.88 -2.39
C GLY A 206 8.62 6.40 -2.55
N THR A 207 7.70 6.84 -3.41
CA THR A 207 7.35 8.26 -3.59
C THR A 207 5.85 8.36 -3.80
N ARG A 208 5.30 9.58 -3.73
CA ARG A 208 3.89 9.90 -4.03
C ARG A 208 3.42 9.45 -5.42
N THR A 209 4.34 9.13 -6.33
CA THR A 209 4.04 8.68 -7.70
C THR A 209 4.34 7.20 -7.95
N CYS A 210 4.92 6.46 -6.99
CA CYS A 210 5.27 5.04 -7.16
C CYS A 210 4.10 4.06 -7.03
N TYR A 211 2.93 4.56 -6.63
CA TYR A 211 1.70 3.77 -6.44
C TYR A 211 0.57 4.31 -7.31
N SER A 212 0.92 5.01 -8.39
CA SER A 212 -0.04 5.73 -9.22
C SER A 212 -1.03 4.81 -9.92
N THR A 213 -0.66 3.57 -10.27
CA THR A 213 -1.63 2.60 -10.81
C THR A 213 -2.71 2.29 -9.77
N MET A 214 -2.32 2.00 -8.52
CA MET A 214 -3.27 1.73 -7.44
C MET A 214 -4.12 2.97 -7.11
N CYS A 215 -3.50 4.14 -6.97
CA CYS A 215 -4.20 5.40 -6.66
C CYS A 215 -5.18 5.81 -7.77
N THR A 216 -4.81 5.60 -9.04
CA THR A 216 -5.70 5.89 -10.17
C THR A 216 -6.80 4.87 -10.36
N GLU A 217 -6.60 3.61 -9.95
CA GLU A 217 -7.69 2.63 -9.87
C GLU A 217 -8.70 3.09 -8.82
N PHE A 218 -8.31 3.34 -7.56
CA PHE A 218 -9.22 3.87 -6.53
C PHE A 218 -9.95 5.13 -7.01
N ALA A 219 -9.24 6.10 -7.60
CA ALA A 219 -9.88 7.30 -8.13
C ALA A 219 -10.87 7.01 -9.27
N SER A 220 -10.59 6.02 -10.11
CA SER A 220 -11.53 5.59 -11.14
C SER A 220 -12.77 4.88 -10.59
N TYR A 221 -12.71 4.37 -9.36
CA TYR A 221 -13.82 3.77 -8.61
C TYR A 221 -14.53 4.77 -7.69
N GLY A 222 -14.24 6.07 -7.82
CA GLY A 222 -14.97 7.12 -7.11
C GLY A 222 -14.28 7.65 -5.85
N PHE A 223 -12.99 7.40 -5.64
CA PHE A 223 -12.28 7.93 -4.45
C PHE A 223 -11.49 9.20 -4.77
N VAL A 224 -11.48 10.16 -3.85
CA VAL A 224 -10.41 11.15 -3.81
C VAL A 224 -9.24 10.52 -3.06
N VAL A 225 -8.08 10.42 -3.70
CA VAL A 225 -6.88 9.74 -3.17
C VAL A 225 -5.75 10.74 -2.99
N CYS A 226 -5.33 10.97 -1.75
CA CYS A 226 -4.17 11.80 -1.42
C CYS A 226 -2.94 10.92 -1.21
N ALA A 227 -2.05 10.86 -2.20
CA ALA A 227 -0.77 10.14 -2.07
C ALA A 227 0.32 11.09 -1.55
N VAL A 228 0.73 10.88 -0.30
CA VAL A 228 1.67 11.77 0.42
C VAL A 228 3.11 11.44 0.04
N GLU A 229 3.96 12.47 -0.05
CA GLU A 229 5.41 12.33 -0.14
C GLU A 229 6.04 12.66 1.21
N HIS A 230 6.57 11.64 1.88
CA HIS A 230 7.15 11.83 3.21
C HIS A 230 8.46 12.63 3.16
N ARG A 231 8.73 13.37 4.25
CA ARG A 231 9.93 14.21 4.46
C ARG A 231 10.87 13.63 5.52
N ASP A 232 10.66 12.37 5.87
CA ASP A 232 11.28 11.60 6.95
C ASP A 232 12.54 10.83 6.51
N GLY A 233 13.01 11.02 5.28
CA GLY A 233 14.13 10.25 4.74
C GLY A 233 13.79 8.80 4.38
N SER A 234 12.51 8.41 4.38
CA SER A 234 12.09 7.08 3.89
C SER A 234 12.07 6.99 2.37
N GLY A 235 11.83 8.11 1.68
CA GLY A 235 11.86 8.21 0.23
C GLY A 235 13.28 8.19 -0.34
N PRO A 236 13.45 7.89 -1.65
CA PRO A 236 14.76 7.83 -2.30
C PRO A 236 15.42 9.22 -2.35
N ARG A 237 14.62 10.25 -2.59
CA ARG A 237 14.97 11.67 -2.54
C ARG A 237 13.71 12.51 -2.63
N THR A 238 13.66 13.58 -1.84
CA THR A 238 12.64 14.62 -1.96
C THR A 238 13.23 16.02 -1.78
N PHE A 239 12.48 17.02 -2.24
CA PHE A 239 12.88 18.43 -2.20
C PHE A 239 11.82 19.22 -1.44
N VAL A 240 12.26 20.00 -0.44
CA VAL A 240 11.45 20.92 0.35
C VAL A 240 11.67 22.33 -0.20
N ASN A 241 10.65 22.89 -0.82
CA ASN A 241 10.70 24.27 -1.30
C ASN A 241 10.37 25.23 -0.16
N HIS A 242 11.03 26.40 -0.16
CA HIS A 242 10.77 27.48 0.79
C HIS A 242 10.07 28.64 0.08
N ALA A 243 9.05 29.22 0.70
CA ALA A 243 8.40 30.39 0.14
C ALA A 243 9.40 31.56 0.05
N LYS A 244 9.24 32.40 -0.97
CA LYS A 244 10.12 33.57 -1.14
C LYS A 244 9.95 34.61 -0.03
N GLU A 245 8.72 34.79 0.42
CA GLU A 245 8.31 35.75 1.45
C GLU A 245 7.12 35.17 2.23
N GLY A 246 6.88 35.67 3.44
CA GLY A 246 5.73 35.28 4.26
C GLY A 246 5.87 33.90 4.92
N ASP A 247 4.75 33.20 5.07
CA ASP A 247 4.70 31.89 5.72
C ASP A 247 5.41 30.81 4.89
N GLY A 248 6.20 29.98 5.56
CA GLY A 248 7.07 28.99 4.93
C GLY A 248 8.32 29.57 4.25
N SER A 249 8.61 30.86 4.42
CA SER A 249 9.93 31.40 4.04
C SER A 249 10.97 31.04 5.08
N LEU A 250 12.23 30.87 4.65
CA LEU A 250 13.35 30.55 5.53
C LEU A 250 13.44 31.49 6.75
N GLN A 251 13.24 32.78 6.52
CA GLN A 251 13.29 33.80 7.56
C GLN A 251 12.18 33.62 8.61
N ASN A 252 10.98 33.20 8.19
CA ASN A 252 9.85 32.96 9.09
C ASN A 252 10.06 31.63 9.86
N LEU A 253 10.48 30.58 9.15
CA LEU A 253 10.77 29.27 9.72
C LEU A 253 11.83 29.34 10.84
N GLU A 254 12.90 30.10 10.63
CA GLU A 254 13.96 30.30 11.63
C GLU A 254 13.49 31.19 12.80
N LYS A 255 12.68 32.23 12.54
CA LYS A 255 12.15 33.12 13.61
C LYS A 255 11.21 32.41 14.56
N GLN A 256 10.47 31.41 14.09
CA GLN A 256 9.59 30.60 14.93
C GLN A 256 10.35 29.64 15.87
N ASN A 257 11.70 29.64 15.88
CA ASN A 257 12.61 28.82 16.70
C ASN A 257 12.40 27.29 16.60
N ASN A 258 11.61 26.82 15.64
CA ASN A 258 11.32 25.39 15.51
C ASN A 258 12.25 24.68 14.53
N VAL A 259 12.91 25.41 13.62
CA VAL A 259 13.66 24.82 12.52
C VAL A 259 14.90 25.64 12.16
N GLU A 260 16.08 25.00 12.12
CA GLU A 260 17.35 25.64 11.78
C GLU A 260 17.86 25.20 10.40
N HIS A 261 18.52 26.12 9.68
CA HIS A 261 19.15 25.85 8.39
C HIS A 261 20.66 26.12 8.43
N THR A 262 21.42 25.44 7.57
CA THR A 262 22.84 25.70 7.29
C THR A 262 23.00 26.84 6.27
N ASP A 263 24.18 27.46 6.22
CA ASP A 263 24.46 28.51 5.24
C ASP A 263 24.39 28.00 3.79
N GLU A 264 24.69 26.73 3.57
CA GLU A 264 24.52 26.09 2.26
C GLU A 264 23.05 25.95 1.87
N GLU A 265 22.19 25.52 2.81
CA GLU A 265 20.74 25.41 2.61
C GLU A 265 20.13 26.80 2.32
N ARG A 266 20.54 27.83 3.07
CA ARG A 266 20.13 29.22 2.83
C ARG A 266 20.50 29.71 1.45
N LYS A 267 21.75 29.47 1.02
CA LYS A 267 22.22 29.85 -0.33
C LYS A 267 21.47 29.10 -1.43
N ARG A 268 21.09 27.84 -1.19
CA ARG A 268 20.39 27.01 -2.18
C ARG A 268 18.90 27.34 -2.27
N GLY A 269 18.27 27.78 -1.18
CA GLY A 269 16.85 28.15 -1.11
C GLY A 269 15.86 26.98 -1.24
N VAL A 270 16.36 25.75 -1.17
CA VAL A 270 15.59 24.50 -1.24
C VAL A 270 16.32 23.45 -0.43
N ASP A 271 15.60 22.61 0.30
CA ASP A 271 16.22 21.49 1.01
C ASP A 271 16.08 20.18 0.27
N LYS A 272 17.11 19.35 0.38
CA LYS A 272 17.19 18.04 -0.28
C LYS A 272 17.31 16.99 0.80
N VAL A 273 16.27 16.18 0.93
CA VAL A 273 16.22 15.07 1.86
C VAL A 273 16.43 13.79 1.07
N ASP A 274 17.54 13.11 1.33
CA ASP A 274 17.87 11.81 0.73
C ASP A 274 17.44 10.68 1.66
N TYR A 275 17.40 9.46 1.11
CA TYR A 275 17.21 8.26 1.91
C TYR A 275 18.20 8.18 3.08
N ILE A 276 17.67 7.95 4.29
CA ILE A 276 18.43 7.79 5.52
C ILE A 276 17.94 6.52 6.22
N PHE A 277 18.85 5.56 6.43
CA PHE A 277 18.61 4.38 7.27
C PHE A 277 19.63 4.37 8.42
N PRO A 278 19.19 4.53 9.67
CA PRO A 278 20.07 4.46 10.84
C PRO A 278 20.65 3.05 10.95
N LYS A 279 21.97 2.91 10.78
CA LYS A 279 22.66 1.62 10.86
C LYS A 279 22.57 0.95 12.24
N GLY A 280 22.24 1.70 13.29
CA GLY A 280 22.24 1.23 14.68
C GLY A 280 20.87 1.06 15.35
N ASN A 281 19.79 1.59 14.75
CA ASN A 281 18.44 1.45 15.31
C ASN A 281 17.36 1.61 14.24
N PRO A 282 16.77 0.52 13.73
CA PRO A 282 15.64 0.58 12.79
C PRO A 282 14.42 1.34 13.33
N LYS A 283 14.28 1.48 14.66
CA LYS A 283 13.22 2.28 15.29
C LYS A 283 13.49 3.79 15.27
N ASP A 284 14.71 4.25 14.97
CA ASP A 284 14.99 5.68 14.77
C ASP A 284 14.42 6.20 13.44
N THR A 285 14.08 5.28 12.54
CA THR A 285 13.19 5.50 11.39
C THR A 285 11.75 5.13 11.72
N ALA A 286 11.32 5.18 12.98
CA ALA A 286 9.90 5.03 13.27
C ALA A 286 9.08 6.01 12.41
N PRO A 287 7.90 5.60 11.90
CA PRO A 287 7.03 6.54 11.22
C PRO A 287 6.68 7.63 12.23
N HIS A 288 7.28 8.81 12.03
CA HIS A 288 6.79 10.10 12.51
C HIS A 288 5.98 10.80 11.41
N ASN A 289 5.53 9.99 10.44
CA ASN A 289 4.83 10.38 9.23
C ASN A 289 3.39 10.82 9.52
N GLU A 290 2.82 10.41 10.64
CA GLU A 290 1.50 10.82 11.11
C GLU A 290 1.37 12.35 11.20
N LYS A 291 2.46 13.05 11.56
CA LYS A 291 2.49 14.53 11.55
C LYS A 291 2.34 15.11 10.14
N GLY A 292 2.94 14.45 9.14
CA GLY A 292 2.76 14.82 7.73
C GLY A 292 1.35 14.49 7.22
N ILE A 293 0.71 13.43 7.75
CA ILE A 293 -0.68 13.09 7.47
C ILE A 293 -1.64 14.17 8.01
N GLU A 294 -1.41 14.68 9.22
CA GLU A 294 -2.22 15.78 9.79
C GLU A 294 -2.17 17.05 8.93
N GLU A 295 -0.97 17.44 8.49
CA GLU A 295 -0.81 18.60 7.59
C GLU A 295 -1.46 18.36 6.23
N ALA A 296 -1.39 17.14 5.68
CA ALA A 296 -2.07 16.80 4.43
C ALA A 296 -3.59 16.87 4.59
N TYR A 297 -4.11 16.33 5.70
CA TYR A 297 -5.52 16.37 6.04
C TYR A 297 -6.04 17.80 6.17
N ARG A 298 -5.29 18.69 6.84
CA ARG A 298 -5.62 20.11 6.94
C ARG A 298 -5.85 20.75 5.58
N VAL A 299 -4.95 20.51 4.62
CA VAL A 299 -5.06 21.05 3.26
C VAL A 299 -6.27 20.48 2.52
N LEU A 300 -6.57 19.18 2.70
CA LEU A 300 -7.75 18.55 2.11
C LEU A 300 -9.05 19.13 2.68
N ARG A 301 -9.08 19.38 3.99
CA ARG A 301 -10.19 20.09 4.66
C ARG A 301 -10.37 21.49 4.08
N ASP A 302 -9.29 22.26 3.94
CA ASP A 302 -9.34 23.61 3.34
C ASP A 302 -9.95 23.59 1.93
N ILE A 303 -9.56 22.61 1.09
CA ILE A 303 -10.14 22.43 -0.25
C ILE A 303 -11.65 22.12 -0.17
N SER A 304 -12.05 21.16 0.67
CA SER A 304 -13.47 20.75 0.81
C SER A 304 -14.34 21.88 1.38
N GLU A 305 -13.80 22.73 2.25
CA GLU A 305 -14.51 23.88 2.82
C GLU A 305 -14.58 25.10 1.88
N GLY A 306 -13.99 25.00 0.67
CA GLY A 306 -14.03 26.04 -0.35
C GLY A 306 -12.88 27.06 -0.29
N ARG A 307 -11.81 26.78 0.46
CA ARG A 307 -10.58 27.60 0.52
C ARG A 307 -9.50 27.14 -0.48
N GLY A 308 -9.90 26.54 -1.60
CA GLY A 308 -8.99 26.04 -2.63
C GLY A 308 -8.03 27.10 -3.20
N GLU A 309 -8.50 28.35 -3.34
CA GLU A 309 -7.71 29.47 -3.87
C GLU A 309 -6.56 29.83 -2.96
N GLU A 310 -6.76 29.73 -1.64
CA GLU A 310 -5.73 29.99 -0.65
C GLU A 310 -4.65 28.91 -0.73
N VAL A 311 -5.06 27.64 -0.82
CA VAL A 311 -4.16 26.51 -1.07
C VAL A 311 -3.38 26.72 -2.38
N ALA A 312 -4.04 27.16 -3.45
CA ALA A 312 -3.40 27.42 -4.74
C ALA A 312 -2.39 28.57 -4.68
N ARG A 313 -2.68 29.63 -3.91
CA ARG A 313 -1.78 30.78 -3.71
C ARG A 313 -0.52 30.40 -2.94
N SER A 314 -0.68 29.56 -1.92
CA SER A 314 0.41 29.03 -1.08
C SER A 314 1.17 27.87 -1.73
N ASN A 315 0.68 27.32 -2.85
CA ASN A 315 1.31 26.18 -3.50
C ASN A 315 2.71 26.51 -4.04
N LEU A 316 3.69 25.71 -3.62
CA LEU A 316 5.08 25.77 -4.02
C LEU A 316 5.38 24.85 -5.22
N ARG A 317 4.39 24.14 -5.79
CA ARG A 317 4.55 23.36 -7.04
C ARG A 317 4.21 24.16 -8.31
N ARG A 318 4.68 25.42 -8.36
CA ARG A 318 4.51 26.36 -9.48
C ARG A 318 5.85 26.83 -10.08
N LYS A 319 5.79 27.49 -11.24
CA LYS A 319 6.98 27.99 -11.95
C LYS A 319 7.91 28.77 -11.00
N GLY A 320 9.19 28.41 -10.98
CA GLY A 320 10.21 29.02 -10.11
C GLY A 320 10.63 28.15 -8.92
N TYR A 321 9.89 27.08 -8.62
CA TYR A 321 10.21 26.14 -7.53
C TYR A 321 10.70 24.79 -8.05
N VAL A 322 11.49 24.09 -7.23
CA VAL A 322 12.09 22.81 -7.59
C VAL A 322 11.03 21.74 -7.71
N GLY A 323 11.12 20.97 -8.79
CA GLY A 323 10.20 19.87 -9.07
C GLY A 323 8.79 20.31 -9.47
N ALA A 324 8.56 21.61 -9.69
CA ALA A 324 7.31 22.12 -10.23
C ALA A 324 7.14 21.78 -11.72
N SER A 325 5.89 21.80 -12.17
CA SER A 325 5.57 21.82 -13.61
C SER A 325 5.32 23.25 -14.06
N SER A 326 5.39 23.50 -15.37
CA SER A 326 4.99 24.79 -15.93
C SER A 326 3.49 25.08 -15.78
N ARG A 327 2.67 24.09 -15.43
CA ARG A 327 1.22 24.22 -15.30
C ARG A 327 0.74 24.46 -13.87
N GLY A 328 1.49 24.02 -12.85
CA GLY A 328 1.06 24.12 -11.45
C GLY A 328 -0.41 23.71 -11.25
N LEU A 329 -1.18 24.59 -10.60
CA LEU A 329 -2.63 24.48 -10.38
C LEU A 329 -3.43 25.43 -11.29
N GLU A 330 -2.84 25.85 -12.42
CA GLU A 330 -3.49 26.75 -13.39
C GLU A 330 -4.76 26.11 -13.97
N GLY A 331 -5.82 26.93 -14.12
CA GLY A 331 -7.09 26.55 -14.75
C GLY A 331 -8.05 25.75 -13.86
N ILE A 332 -7.71 25.50 -12.58
CA ILE A 332 -8.63 24.85 -11.65
C ILE A 332 -9.72 25.84 -11.25
N ASP A 333 -10.97 25.44 -11.44
CA ASP A 333 -12.14 26.08 -10.83
C ASP A 333 -12.41 25.44 -9.47
N TRP A 334 -11.91 26.08 -8.41
CA TRP A 334 -11.99 25.61 -7.03
C TRP A 334 -13.39 25.72 -6.43
N SER A 335 -14.29 26.53 -6.99
CA SER A 335 -15.69 26.57 -6.55
C SER A 335 -16.36 25.19 -6.68
N ARG A 336 -15.93 24.41 -7.68
CA ARG A 336 -16.38 23.04 -7.93
C ARG A 336 -15.82 22.01 -6.96
N TRP A 337 -14.94 22.39 -6.04
CA TRP A 337 -14.34 21.48 -5.05
C TRP A 337 -15.00 21.54 -3.68
N LYS A 338 -15.76 22.61 -3.42
CA LYS A 338 -16.50 22.77 -2.17
C LYS A 338 -17.45 21.59 -1.98
N ASP A 339 -17.35 20.97 -0.81
CA ASP A 339 -18.18 19.85 -0.34
C ASP A 339 -18.19 18.61 -1.27
N ARG A 340 -17.13 18.41 -2.07
CA ARG A 340 -17.10 17.31 -3.06
C ARG A 340 -16.54 15.99 -2.57
N PHE A 341 -15.95 15.96 -1.39
CA PHE A 341 -15.47 14.73 -0.77
C PHE A 341 -15.55 14.79 0.75
N HIS A 342 -15.65 13.62 1.36
CA HIS A 342 -15.74 13.45 2.81
C HIS A 342 -14.40 13.73 3.48
N VAL A 343 -14.42 14.59 4.50
CA VAL A 343 -13.28 14.88 5.39
C VAL A 343 -13.55 14.43 6.81
N ASP A 344 -14.79 14.04 7.09
CA ASP A 344 -15.30 13.45 8.32
C ASP A 344 -15.09 11.93 8.38
N LYS A 345 -14.93 11.28 7.23
CA LYS A 345 -14.80 9.83 7.07
C LYS A 345 -13.65 9.48 6.11
N ILE A 346 -12.50 9.15 6.67
CA ILE A 346 -11.24 8.96 5.94
C ILE A 346 -10.79 7.51 6.01
N THR A 347 -10.42 6.95 4.87
CA THR A 347 -9.72 5.66 4.82
C THR A 347 -8.22 5.89 4.76
N MET A 348 -7.47 5.24 5.65
CA MET A 348 -6.02 5.23 5.60
C MET A 348 -5.54 4.00 4.84
N ALA A 349 -4.61 4.18 3.89
CA ALA A 349 -4.00 3.07 3.17
C ALA A 349 -2.49 3.26 3.08
N GLY A 350 -1.73 2.16 3.07
CA GLY A 350 -0.28 2.27 2.95
C GLY A 350 0.38 0.95 2.60
N HIS A 351 1.57 1.04 2.01
CA HIS A 351 2.38 -0.14 1.64
C HIS A 351 3.67 -0.22 2.44
N SER A 352 4.06 -1.41 2.90
CA SER A 352 5.36 -1.65 3.56
C SER A 352 5.57 -0.72 4.75
N PHE A 353 6.61 0.13 4.73
CA PHE A 353 6.81 1.17 5.74
C PHE A 353 5.60 2.12 5.90
N GLY A 354 4.90 2.43 4.80
CA GLY A 354 3.69 3.23 4.83
C GLY A 354 2.50 2.52 5.48
N ALA A 355 2.47 1.18 5.49
CA ALA A 355 1.48 0.42 6.25
C ALA A 355 1.73 0.52 7.76
N ALA A 356 2.98 0.61 8.22
CA ALA A 356 3.27 0.92 9.61
C ALA A 356 2.78 2.32 10.00
N THR A 357 2.86 3.30 9.08
CA THR A 357 2.23 4.63 9.29
C THR A 357 0.71 4.51 9.46
N VAL A 358 0.04 3.64 8.70
CA VAL A 358 -1.41 3.40 8.87
C VAL A 358 -1.70 2.86 10.27
N VAL A 359 -0.92 1.88 10.75
CA VAL A 359 -1.08 1.33 12.11
C VAL A 359 -0.95 2.40 13.18
N GLU A 360 0.07 3.26 13.11
CA GLU A 360 0.22 4.35 14.08
C GLU A 360 -0.96 5.34 14.03
N VAL A 361 -1.47 5.65 12.83
CA VAL A 361 -2.67 6.49 12.69
C VAL A 361 -3.90 5.82 13.32
N LEU A 362 -4.10 4.51 13.11
CA LEU A 362 -5.25 3.78 13.68
C LEU A 362 -5.19 3.63 15.19
N ARG A 363 -3.99 3.60 15.79
CA ARG A 363 -3.82 3.56 17.25
C ARG A 363 -4.01 4.92 17.92
N ASN A 364 -3.76 6.02 17.21
CA ASN A 364 -3.91 7.38 17.74
C ASN A 364 -5.30 7.96 17.43
N THR A 365 -6.35 7.30 17.93
CA THR A 365 -7.76 7.65 17.64
C THR A 365 -8.19 9.02 18.18
N ASP A 366 -7.52 9.52 19.20
CA ASP A 366 -7.68 10.86 19.78
C ASP A 366 -7.28 11.98 18.82
N ARG A 367 -6.21 11.76 18.05
CA ARG A 367 -5.71 12.68 17.01
C ARG A 367 -6.41 12.49 15.67
N PHE A 368 -6.75 11.25 15.34
CA PHE A 368 -7.30 10.85 14.04
C PHE A 368 -8.78 10.44 14.11
N LYS A 369 -9.60 11.27 14.75
CA LYS A 369 -11.04 11.03 14.97
C LYS A 369 -11.87 10.82 13.69
N ASN A 370 -11.38 11.32 12.57
CA ASN A 370 -12.08 11.29 11.29
C ASN A 370 -11.71 10.05 10.46
N VAL A 371 -10.87 9.15 10.97
CA VAL A 371 -10.50 7.90 10.29
C VAL A 371 -11.54 6.83 10.59
N GLN A 372 -12.01 6.13 9.55
CA GLN A 372 -13.06 5.11 9.65
C GLN A 372 -12.57 3.68 9.38
N ALA A 373 -11.42 3.52 8.70
CA ALA A 373 -10.86 2.21 8.35
C ALA A 373 -9.41 2.32 7.89
N GLY A 374 -8.66 1.22 8.02
CA GLY A 374 -7.28 1.08 7.54
C GLY A 374 -7.08 -0.06 6.55
N ILE A 375 -6.18 0.15 5.58
CA ILE A 375 -5.74 -0.86 4.62
C ILE A 375 -4.20 -0.92 4.60
N ILE A 376 -3.64 -2.08 4.91
CA ILE A 376 -2.20 -2.33 4.95
C ILE A 376 -1.79 -3.32 3.86
N TYR A 377 -1.01 -2.85 2.90
CA TYR A 377 -0.43 -3.70 1.84
C TYR A 377 0.98 -4.13 2.25
N ASP A 378 1.22 -5.44 2.34
CA ASP A 378 2.53 -6.02 2.69
C ASP A 378 3.22 -5.30 3.85
N ILE A 379 2.57 -5.28 5.02
CA ILE A 379 3.06 -4.50 6.15
C ILE A 379 4.45 -4.96 6.59
N TRP A 380 5.36 -4.01 6.71
CA TRP A 380 6.68 -4.27 7.27
C TRP A 380 6.63 -4.17 8.81
N GLY A 381 6.90 -5.28 9.49
CA GLY A 381 6.74 -5.42 10.94
C GLY A 381 7.81 -4.72 11.79
N ALA A 382 9.05 -4.60 11.27
CA ALA A 382 10.16 -3.99 12.02
C ALA A 382 9.93 -2.53 12.47
N PRO A 383 9.31 -1.64 11.67
CA PRO A 383 9.02 -0.26 12.08
C PRO A 383 7.75 -0.11 12.95
N ILE A 384 6.98 -1.18 13.19
CA ILE A 384 5.78 -1.12 14.03
C ILE A 384 6.21 -0.93 15.49
N LYS A 385 5.68 0.09 16.16
CA LYS A 385 5.90 0.25 17.60
C LYS A 385 5.05 -0.76 18.36
N PRO A 386 5.49 -1.27 19.51
CA PRO A 386 4.56 -1.96 20.40
C PRO A 386 3.43 -0.98 20.79
N PRO A 387 2.21 -1.48 21.01
CA PRO A 387 1.15 -0.63 21.52
C PRO A 387 1.54 -0.11 22.91
N GLU A 388 1.22 1.15 23.21
CA GLU A 388 1.50 1.75 24.53
C GLU A 388 0.66 1.09 25.64
N ASP A 389 1.01 1.31 26.90
CA ASP A 389 0.23 0.78 28.03
C ASP A 389 -1.17 1.42 28.16
N ASP A 390 -1.47 2.44 27.34
CA ASP A 390 -2.77 3.08 27.22
C ASP A 390 -3.76 2.25 26.38
N PRO A 391 -4.93 1.83 26.92
CA PRO A 391 -6.00 1.18 26.16
C PRO A 391 -6.53 2.00 24.97
N ALA A 392 -6.44 3.34 25.03
CA ALA A 392 -6.81 4.20 23.91
C ALA A 392 -5.87 4.03 22.71
N HIS A 393 -4.60 3.66 22.96
CA HIS A 393 -3.60 3.38 21.94
C HIS A 393 -3.69 1.93 21.43
N ARG A 394 -4.86 1.58 20.88
CA ARG A 394 -5.16 0.28 20.25
C ARG A 394 -5.88 0.48 18.92
N ILE A 395 -5.90 -0.54 18.09
CA ILE A 395 -6.62 -0.52 16.81
C ILE A 395 -8.12 -0.74 17.07
N HIS A 396 -8.87 0.34 17.25
CA HIS A 396 -10.33 0.32 17.46
C HIS A 396 -11.15 0.35 16.17
N LEU A 397 -10.49 0.41 15.02
CA LEU A 397 -11.10 0.61 13.70
C LEU A 397 -10.88 -0.60 12.79
N PRO A 398 -11.77 -0.83 11.81
CA PRO A 398 -11.64 -1.93 10.87
C PRO A 398 -10.30 -1.92 10.13
N LEU A 399 -9.69 -3.09 9.97
CA LEU A 399 -8.39 -3.25 9.34
C LEU A 399 -8.38 -4.37 8.28
N LEU A 400 -7.92 -4.03 7.09
CA LEU A 400 -7.62 -4.99 6.02
C LEU A 400 -6.11 -5.10 5.80
N GLY A 401 -5.56 -6.30 5.90
CA GLY A 401 -4.22 -6.64 5.46
C GLY A 401 -4.20 -7.45 4.17
N ILE A 402 -3.37 -7.04 3.21
CA ILE A 402 -3.12 -7.79 1.97
C ILE A 402 -1.62 -8.00 1.79
N ASN A 403 -1.18 -9.25 1.96
CA ASN A 403 0.21 -9.67 1.81
C ASN A 403 0.51 -10.21 0.41
N SER A 404 1.79 -10.25 0.07
CA SER A 404 2.35 -10.98 -1.05
C SER A 404 2.90 -12.33 -0.60
N GLU A 405 2.91 -13.30 -1.51
CA GLU A 405 3.33 -14.68 -1.21
C GLU A 405 4.77 -14.75 -0.71
N ALA A 406 5.72 -14.06 -1.37
CA ALA A 406 7.11 -14.08 -0.93
C ALA A 406 7.31 -13.45 0.45
N PHE A 407 6.58 -12.38 0.76
CA PHE A 407 6.70 -11.64 2.01
C PHE A 407 6.01 -12.37 3.18
N MET A 408 4.92 -13.09 2.91
CA MET A 408 4.26 -13.99 3.85
C MET A 408 5.20 -15.06 4.42
N TYR A 409 6.18 -15.54 3.63
CA TYR A 409 7.14 -16.54 4.10
C TYR A 409 8.14 -16.02 5.14
N TRP A 410 8.23 -14.71 5.33
CA TRP A 410 9.03 -14.14 6.41
C TRP A 410 8.26 -14.21 7.73
N GLN A 411 8.48 -15.29 8.49
CA GLN A 411 7.67 -15.62 9.66
C GLN A 411 7.56 -14.47 10.68
N ALA A 412 8.68 -13.85 11.07
CA ALA A 412 8.66 -12.74 12.02
C ALA A 412 7.78 -11.56 11.55
N ASN A 413 7.75 -11.30 10.24
CA ASN A 413 6.91 -10.26 9.67
C ASN A 413 5.44 -10.70 9.57
N PHE A 414 5.19 -11.95 9.21
CA PHE A 414 3.84 -12.51 9.17
C PHE A 414 3.20 -12.53 10.57
N ASP A 415 3.97 -12.89 11.60
CA ASP A 415 3.54 -12.85 13.00
C ASP A 415 3.18 -11.42 13.43
N ALA A 416 3.95 -10.42 12.96
CA ALA A 416 3.62 -9.01 13.19
C ALA A 416 2.33 -8.59 12.48
N ALA A 417 2.04 -9.09 11.27
CA ALA A 417 0.77 -8.83 10.61
C ALA A 417 -0.41 -9.49 11.37
N MET A 418 -0.24 -10.74 11.81
CA MET A 418 -1.24 -11.47 12.60
C MET A 418 -1.52 -10.82 13.95
N SER A 419 -0.50 -10.29 14.63
CA SER A 419 -0.69 -9.63 15.93
C SER A 419 -1.54 -8.37 15.82
N LEU A 420 -1.43 -7.61 14.72
CA LEU A 420 -2.31 -6.46 14.46
C LEU A 420 -3.76 -6.86 14.22
N MET A 421 -3.98 -7.97 13.49
CA MET A 421 -5.34 -8.48 13.30
C MET A 421 -5.96 -8.92 14.62
N LYS A 422 -5.15 -9.52 15.50
CA LYS A 422 -5.55 -9.91 16.85
C LYS A 422 -5.89 -8.68 17.69
N GLU A 423 -5.03 -7.66 17.67
CA GLU A 423 -5.25 -6.39 18.37
C GLU A 423 -6.57 -5.74 17.96
N ALA A 424 -6.88 -5.67 16.66
CA ALA A 424 -8.15 -5.15 16.17
C ALA A 424 -9.35 -5.99 16.64
N LYS A 425 -9.25 -7.32 16.56
CA LYS A 425 -10.29 -8.24 17.05
C LYS A 425 -10.55 -8.11 18.56
N GLU A 426 -9.50 -7.92 19.36
CA GLU A 426 -9.61 -7.69 20.80
C GLU A 426 -10.38 -6.41 21.14
N GLN A 427 -10.44 -5.44 20.21
CA GLN A 427 -11.25 -4.23 20.32
C GLN A 427 -12.61 -4.34 19.60
N GLU A 428 -13.03 -5.56 19.24
CA GLU A 428 -14.26 -5.85 18.49
C GLU A 428 -14.30 -5.19 17.09
N ALA A 429 -13.15 -4.79 16.54
CA ALA A 429 -13.05 -4.20 15.22
C ALA A 429 -12.86 -5.30 14.16
N PRO A 430 -13.62 -5.27 13.03
CA PRO A 430 -13.46 -6.23 11.95
C PRO A 430 -12.05 -6.21 11.37
N ALA A 431 -11.42 -7.39 11.33
CA ALA A 431 -10.08 -7.57 10.79
C ALA A 431 -10.06 -8.67 9.72
N VAL A 432 -9.45 -8.37 8.58
CA VAL A 432 -9.28 -9.29 7.44
C VAL A 432 -7.80 -9.35 7.06
N LEU A 433 -7.25 -10.53 6.87
CA LEU A 433 -5.89 -10.72 6.36
C LEU A 433 -5.87 -11.76 5.26
N CYS A 434 -5.38 -11.39 4.08
CA CYS A 434 -5.23 -12.30 2.95
C CYS A 434 -3.87 -12.15 2.26
N THR A 435 -3.50 -13.12 1.43
CA THR A 435 -2.26 -13.13 0.64
C THR A 435 -2.57 -13.35 -0.84
N VAL A 436 -2.03 -12.50 -1.72
CA VAL A 436 -2.10 -12.67 -3.17
C VAL A 436 -1.06 -13.71 -3.61
N ARG A 437 -1.53 -14.81 -4.22
CA ARG A 437 -0.66 -15.90 -4.67
C ARG A 437 0.24 -15.46 -5.82
N GLY A 438 1.44 -16.02 -5.88
CA GLY A 438 2.45 -15.80 -6.89
C GLY A 438 3.04 -14.40 -6.94
N SER A 439 2.74 -13.57 -5.94
CA SER A 439 3.21 -12.19 -5.84
C SER A 439 4.46 -12.05 -4.97
N VAL A 440 5.21 -10.99 -5.23
CA VAL A 440 6.36 -10.55 -4.42
C VAL A 440 6.11 -9.13 -3.92
N HIS A 441 6.87 -8.69 -2.93
CA HIS A 441 6.69 -7.38 -2.27
C HIS A 441 6.55 -6.20 -3.26
N ILE A 442 7.36 -6.17 -4.32
CA ILE A 442 7.31 -5.07 -5.30
C ILE A 442 6.04 -5.05 -6.16
N ASN A 443 5.24 -6.12 -6.18
CA ASN A 443 3.96 -6.17 -6.91
C ASN A 443 2.91 -5.19 -6.39
N GLN A 444 3.08 -4.68 -5.17
CA GLN A 444 2.22 -3.65 -4.59
C GLN A 444 2.45 -2.25 -5.18
N SER A 445 3.46 -2.09 -6.05
CA SER A 445 3.89 -0.80 -6.60
C SER A 445 3.98 -0.79 -8.14
N ASP A 446 4.08 0.40 -8.71
CA ASP A 446 4.22 0.62 -10.15
C ASP A 446 5.50 0.01 -10.73
N PHE A 447 6.53 -0.24 -9.90
CA PHE A 447 7.77 -0.87 -10.36
C PHE A 447 7.53 -2.22 -11.03
N SER A 448 6.60 -3.03 -10.51
CA SER A 448 6.26 -4.32 -11.10
C SER A 448 5.57 -4.21 -12.46
N VAL A 449 4.92 -3.07 -12.72
CA VAL A 449 4.26 -2.77 -13.99
C VAL A 449 5.26 -2.23 -14.99
N LEU A 450 6.13 -1.31 -14.56
CA LEU A 450 7.12 -0.64 -15.41
C LEU A 450 8.30 -1.56 -15.78
N TYR A 451 8.71 -2.40 -14.85
CA TYR A 451 9.88 -3.27 -14.99
C TYR A 451 9.48 -4.74 -14.89
N SER A 452 8.35 -5.12 -15.50
CA SER A 452 7.77 -6.46 -15.41
C SER A 452 8.73 -7.60 -15.77
N ASN A 453 9.60 -7.40 -16.77
CA ASN A 453 10.63 -8.37 -17.14
C ASN A 453 11.68 -8.53 -16.03
N ILE A 454 12.11 -7.44 -15.40
CA ILE A 454 13.05 -7.47 -14.27
C ILE A 454 12.36 -8.15 -13.07
N THR A 455 11.10 -7.80 -12.79
CA THR A 455 10.30 -8.40 -11.72
C THR A 455 10.13 -9.91 -11.88
N SER A 456 9.76 -10.36 -13.07
CA SER A 456 9.56 -11.79 -13.34
C SER A 456 10.88 -12.57 -13.46
N PHE A 457 11.94 -11.96 -13.99
CA PHE A 457 13.23 -12.61 -14.17
C PHE A 457 14.03 -12.69 -12.88
N PHE A 458 14.21 -11.57 -12.17
CA PHE A 458 15.03 -11.52 -10.96
C PHE A 458 14.24 -11.92 -9.70
N PHE A 459 13.01 -11.44 -9.53
CA PHE A 459 12.23 -11.73 -8.32
C PHE A 459 11.33 -12.96 -8.45
N LYS A 460 11.26 -13.56 -9.65
CA LYS A 460 10.52 -14.80 -9.94
C LYS A 460 9.02 -14.73 -9.61
N ALA A 461 8.45 -13.52 -9.63
CA ALA A 461 7.00 -13.33 -9.52
C ALA A 461 6.26 -14.11 -10.62
N THR A 462 5.23 -14.85 -10.22
CA THR A 462 4.44 -15.72 -11.12
C THR A 462 3.07 -15.13 -11.43
N VAL A 463 2.58 -14.20 -10.60
CA VAL A 463 1.38 -13.39 -10.85
C VAL A 463 1.62 -12.36 -11.95
N HIS A 464 0.59 -12.07 -12.74
CA HIS A 464 0.63 -10.94 -13.65
C HIS A 464 0.55 -9.62 -12.86
N PRO A 465 1.46 -8.65 -13.05
CA PRO A 465 1.50 -7.42 -12.23
C PRO A 465 0.17 -6.66 -12.16
N GLN A 466 -0.49 -6.47 -13.31
CA GLN A 466 -1.80 -5.80 -13.35
C GLN A 466 -2.89 -6.59 -12.62
N ARG A 467 -2.85 -7.93 -12.63
CA ARG A 467 -3.85 -8.76 -11.93
C ARG A 467 -3.61 -8.71 -10.42
N ALA A 468 -2.36 -8.65 -9.96
CA ALA A 468 -2.07 -8.44 -8.54
C ALA A 468 -2.69 -7.14 -8.04
N ILE A 469 -2.54 -6.05 -8.79
CA ILE A 469 -3.20 -4.76 -8.48
C ILE A 469 -4.73 -4.90 -8.54
N ASP A 470 -5.30 -5.61 -9.53
CA ASP A 470 -6.75 -5.85 -9.59
C ASP A 470 -7.27 -6.57 -8.33
N LEU A 471 -6.53 -7.58 -7.83
CA LEU A 471 -6.88 -8.32 -6.62
C LEU A 471 -6.82 -7.42 -5.38
N ASN A 472 -5.77 -6.60 -5.25
CA ASN A 472 -5.67 -5.62 -4.18
C ASN A 472 -6.85 -4.64 -4.16
N ILE A 473 -7.19 -4.08 -5.32
CA ILE A 473 -8.31 -3.14 -5.45
C ILE A 473 -9.64 -3.83 -5.14
N SER A 474 -9.86 -5.06 -5.63
CA SER A 474 -11.10 -5.80 -5.38
C SER A 474 -11.29 -6.10 -3.90
N ALA A 475 -10.27 -6.66 -3.24
CA ALA A 475 -10.32 -6.93 -1.81
C ALA A 475 -10.50 -5.65 -0.99
N SER A 476 -9.86 -4.54 -1.38
CA SER A 476 -10.01 -3.25 -0.71
C SER A 476 -11.44 -2.70 -0.84
N LEU A 477 -12.02 -2.75 -2.04
CA LEU A 477 -13.38 -2.25 -2.27
C LEU A 477 -14.44 -3.16 -1.64
N GLU A 478 -14.26 -4.49 -1.67
CA GLU A 478 -15.11 -5.45 -0.96
C GLU A 478 -15.08 -5.18 0.55
N PHE A 479 -13.90 -4.97 1.14
CA PHE A 479 -13.76 -4.65 2.55
C PHE A 479 -14.44 -3.33 2.92
N LEU A 480 -14.16 -2.25 2.17
CA LEU A 480 -14.74 -0.94 2.45
C LEU A 480 -16.26 -0.94 2.30
N ARG A 481 -16.82 -1.71 1.37
CA ARG A 481 -18.28 -1.91 1.27
C ARG A 481 -18.88 -2.43 2.58
N GLU A 482 -18.19 -3.37 3.22
CA GLU A 482 -18.69 -4.05 4.43
C GLU A 482 -18.58 -3.21 5.71
N VAL A 483 -17.59 -2.31 5.77
CA VAL A 483 -17.24 -1.60 7.02
C VAL A 483 -17.53 -0.11 7.01
N THR A 484 -17.84 0.48 5.85
CA THR A 484 -18.15 1.92 5.71
C THR A 484 -19.65 2.18 5.52
N SER A 485 -20.10 3.41 5.80
CA SER A 485 -21.52 3.82 5.71
C SER A 485 -21.74 5.07 4.86
N GLY A 486 -23.00 5.30 4.47
CA GLY A 486 -23.44 6.50 3.74
C GLY A 486 -22.99 6.56 2.28
N ALA A 487 -22.82 7.77 1.75
CA ALA A 487 -22.54 8.02 0.33
C ALA A 487 -21.26 7.33 -0.19
N GLY A 488 -20.25 7.14 0.68
CA GLY A 488 -19.03 6.38 0.36
C GLY A 488 -19.31 4.91 0.04
N LYS A 489 -20.26 4.28 0.73
CA LYS A 489 -20.68 2.91 0.45
C LYS A 489 -21.47 2.83 -0.85
N SER A 490 -22.37 3.79 -1.11
CA SER A 490 -23.20 3.81 -2.33
C SER A 490 -22.35 3.94 -3.59
N ILE A 491 -21.29 4.77 -3.58
CA ILE A 491 -20.38 4.85 -4.73
C ILE A 491 -19.58 3.55 -4.92
N ILE A 492 -19.14 2.91 -3.83
CA ILE A 492 -18.46 1.61 -3.90
C ILE A 492 -19.40 0.57 -4.49
N MET A 493 -20.63 0.45 -4.00
CA MET A 493 -21.63 -0.52 -4.49
C MET A 493 -21.88 -0.41 -5.99
N ARG A 494 -21.96 0.82 -6.50
CA ARG A 494 -22.17 1.07 -7.94
C ARG A 494 -20.95 0.75 -8.79
N CYS A 495 -19.76 1.03 -8.27
CA CYS A 495 -18.53 0.87 -9.03
C CYS A 495 -17.89 -0.52 -8.85
N LEU A 496 -18.14 -1.22 -7.75
CA LEU A 496 -17.47 -2.45 -7.38
C LEU A 496 -17.84 -3.60 -8.33
N THR A 497 -16.82 -4.32 -8.73
CA THR A 497 -16.95 -5.65 -9.31
C THR A 497 -16.69 -6.64 -8.19
N ASP A 498 -17.74 -7.22 -7.60
CA ASP A 498 -17.58 -8.22 -6.56
C ASP A 498 -16.96 -9.49 -7.17
N GLU A 499 -15.77 -9.82 -6.68
CA GLU A 499 -15.02 -11.02 -7.04
C GLU A 499 -15.05 -12.07 -5.94
N GLU A 500 -15.74 -11.77 -4.83
CA GLU A 500 -15.96 -12.63 -3.66
C GLU A 500 -14.64 -13.10 -3.03
N LEU A 501 -13.60 -12.26 -3.11
CA LEU A 501 -12.28 -12.59 -2.57
C LEU A 501 -12.35 -12.75 -1.04
N LEU A 502 -13.09 -11.85 -0.38
CA LEU A 502 -13.24 -11.86 1.08
C LEU A 502 -14.24 -12.93 1.58
N LYS A 503 -14.96 -13.61 0.67
CA LYS A 503 -15.86 -14.72 1.00
C LYS A 503 -15.14 -16.08 1.07
N THR A 504 -13.84 -16.13 0.72
CA THR A 504 -13.04 -17.36 0.83
C THR A 504 -12.86 -17.80 2.29
N GLN A 505 -12.66 -19.11 2.48
CA GLN A 505 -12.44 -19.69 3.80
C GLN A 505 -10.99 -19.46 4.25
N PRO A 506 -10.75 -19.08 5.52
CA PRO A 506 -9.42 -19.05 6.10
C PRO A 506 -8.69 -20.38 5.95
N LEU A 507 -7.38 -20.33 5.75
CA LEU A 507 -6.54 -21.51 5.66
C LEU A 507 -6.34 -22.17 7.02
N GLU A 508 -6.54 -23.48 7.09
CA GLU A 508 -6.19 -24.28 8.28
C GLU A 508 -4.67 -24.45 8.45
N GLN A 509 -3.90 -24.35 7.36
CA GLN A 509 -2.45 -24.57 7.32
C GLN A 509 -1.76 -23.62 6.34
N MET A 510 -0.56 -23.13 6.70
CA MET A 510 0.22 -22.28 5.80
C MET A 510 0.77 -23.08 4.62
N PRO A 511 0.51 -22.66 3.37
CA PRO A 511 1.03 -23.35 2.19
C PRO A 511 2.53 -23.13 2.04
N ASN A 512 3.27 -24.15 1.60
CA ASN A 512 4.70 -24.04 1.27
C ASN A 512 4.96 -23.85 -0.25
N ASP A 513 3.95 -23.42 -1.00
CA ASP A 513 4.05 -23.20 -2.45
C ASP A 513 5.10 -22.11 -2.76
N HIS A 514 6.02 -22.39 -3.68
CA HIS A 514 7.11 -21.50 -4.09
C HIS A 514 7.98 -20.86 -2.97
N LYS A 515 8.05 -21.45 -1.78
CA LYS A 515 8.87 -20.93 -0.67
C LYS A 515 10.35 -20.71 -1.09
N PRO A 516 10.92 -19.49 -0.94
CA PRO A 516 12.34 -19.24 -1.18
C PRO A 516 13.27 -19.96 -0.20
N ASN A 517 14.55 -20.05 -0.56
CA ASN A 517 15.60 -20.44 0.39
C ASN A 517 15.77 -19.36 1.46
N ASP A 518 16.30 -19.72 2.64
CA ASP A 518 16.35 -18.84 3.80
C ASP A 518 17.10 -17.51 3.55
N GLU A 519 18.17 -17.54 2.74
CA GLU A 519 18.95 -16.36 2.30
C GLU A 519 18.15 -15.35 1.43
N TRP A 520 17.02 -15.76 0.84
CA TRP A 520 16.21 -14.93 -0.08
C TRP A 520 14.75 -14.81 0.37
N ILE A 521 14.46 -15.12 1.64
CA ILE A 521 13.14 -14.93 2.25
C ILE A 521 12.70 -13.47 2.06
N ALA A 522 11.40 -13.24 1.83
CA ALA A 522 10.78 -11.95 1.54
C ALA A 522 11.07 -11.33 0.16
N ALA A 523 12.14 -11.74 -0.54
CA ALA A 523 12.55 -11.10 -1.79
C ALA A 523 12.14 -11.86 -3.05
N ARG A 524 12.15 -13.20 -3.06
CA ARG A 524 11.96 -14.01 -4.28
C ARG A 524 11.04 -15.21 -4.06
N LEU A 525 10.47 -15.75 -5.14
CA LEU A 525 9.78 -17.04 -5.14
C LEU A 525 10.69 -18.15 -5.73
N LYS A 526 10.55 -19.39 -5.26
CA LYS A 526 11.28 -20.56 -5.79
C LYS A 526 10.38 -21.39 -6.69
N ILE A 527 10.69 -21.40 -8.00
CA ILE A 527 10.01 -22.25 -8.98
C ILE A 527 10.84 -23.53 -9.19
N LYS A 528 10.26 -24.72 -8.94
CA LYS A 528 10.90 -26.00 -9.28
C LYS A 528 10.95 -26.17 -10.81
N HIS A 529 12.09 -26.58 -11.36
CA HIS A 529 12.36 -26.81 -12.80
C HIS A 529 12.07 -25.62 -13.75
N GLU A 530 12.65 -24.45 -13.45
CA GLU A 530 12.44 -23.15 -14.12
C GLU A 530 12.36 -23.19 -15.67
N PHE A 531 13.28 -23.90 -16.33
CA PHE A 531 13.35 -23.98 -17.79
C PHE A 531 12.18 -24.76 -18.41
N ARG A 532 11.89 -25.97 -17.89
CA ARG A 532 10.78 -26.82 -18.36
C ARG A 532 9.42 -26.19 -18.07
N THR A 533 9.30 -25.55 -16.91
CA THR A 533 8.08 -24.92 -16.42
C THR A 533 7.69 -23.68 -17.21
N ARG A 534 8.66 -22.88 -17.68
CA ARG A 534 8.39 -21.72 -18.55
C ARG A 534 7.96 -22.15 -19.97
N LEU A 535 8.61 -23.16 -20.55
CA LEU A 535 8.33 -23.70 -21.90
C LEU A 535 6.99 -24.45 -22.03
N ALA A 536 6.61 -25.29 -21.05
CA ALA A 536 5.39 -26.10 -21.11
C ALA A 536 4.07 -25.32 -20.85
N SER A 537 4.17 -24.06 -20.43
CA SER A 537 3.09 -23.33 -19.76
C SER A 537 2.01 -22.71 -20.66
N GLY A 538 2.22 -22.66 -21.98
CA GLY A 538 1.20 -22.25 -22.94
C GLY A 538 0.24 -23.40 -23.25
N ILE A 539 0.81 -24.57 -23.51
CA ILE A 539 0.10 -25.78 -23.95
C ILE A 539 -0.64 -26.43 -22.79
N GLN A 540 0.00 -26.56 -21.63
CA GLN A 540 -0.62 -27.15 -20.43
C GLN A 540 -1.80 -26.31 -19.91
N ARG A 541 -1.78 -24.99 -20.11
CA ARG A 541 -2.86 -24.07 -19.72
C ARG A 541 -4.09 -24.23 -20.60
N LYS A 542 -3.89 -24.47 -21.90
CA LYS A 542 -4.96 -24.75 -22.85
C LYS A 542 -5.59 -26.12 -22.55
N MET A 543 -4.76 -27.13 -22.28
CA MET A 543 -5.23 -28.47 -21.90
C MET A 543 -5.94 -28.51 -20.54
N LYS A 544 -5.39 -27.94 -19.46
CA LYS A 544 -6.06 -27.94 -18.13
C LYS A 544 -7.39 -27.19 -18.13
N ARG A 545 -7.52 -26.09 -18.90
CA ARG A 545 -8.79 -25.37 -19.09
C ARG A 545 -9.82 -26.17 -19.89
N GLN A 546 -9.37 -27.10 -20.73
CA GLN A 546 -10.24 -28.00 -21.50
C GLN A 546 -10.61 -29.27 -20.69
N LEU A 547 -9.76 -29.68 -19.73
CA LEU A 547 -9.92 -30.91 -18.95
C LEU A 547 -10.74 -30.75 -17.66
N LYS A 548 -10.68 -29.58 -17.00
CA LYS A 548 -11.65 -29.19 -15.96
C LYS A 548 -12.65 -28.23 -16.60
N ASN A 549 -13.94 -28.45 -16.44
CA ASN A 549 -15.01 -27.53 -16.84
C ASN A 549 -14.92 -26.17 -16.11
N GLY A 550 -13.89 -25.37 -16.40
CA GLY A 550 -13.85 -23.92 -16.26
C GLY A 550 -14.11 -23.26 -14.90
N SER A 551 -14.35 -23.97 -13.80
CA SER A 551 -14.69 -23.33 -12.53
C SER A 551 -13.45 -22.69 -11.90
N HIS A 552 -13.39 -21.36 -11.97
CA HIS A 552 -12.43 -20.53 -11.25
C HIS A 552 -12.98 -20.31 -9.84
N SER A 553 -12.15 -20.55 -8.82
CA SER A 553 -12.45 -20.18 -7.44
C SER A 553 -11.61 -18.96 -7.03
N PRO A 554 -12.15 -17.98 -6.29
CA PRO A 554 -11.36 -16.88 -5.72
C PRO A 554 -10.13 -17.37 -4.92
N GLY A 555 -10.24 -18.53 -4.26
CA GLY A 555 -9.15 -19.19 -3.52
C GLY A 555 -7.98 -19.67 -4.39
N ASP A 556 -8.16 -19.71 -5.72
CA ASP A 556 -7.08 -20.02 -6.66
C ASP A 556 -6.06 -18.88 -6.75
N GLU A 557 -6.46 -17.63 -6.48
CA GLU A 557 -5.61 -16.43 -6.60
C GLU A 557 -5.27 -15.78 -5.25
N VAL A 558 -6.08 -15.99 -4.22
CA VAL A 558 -5.92 -15.39 -2.89
C VAL A 558 -6.03 -16.46 -1.80
N TRP A 559 -5.13 -16.39 -0.81
CA TRP A 559 -5.22 -17.17 0.42
C TRP A 559 -5.76 -16.31 1.55
N MET A 560 -6.77 -16.79 2.25
CA MET A 560 -7.34 -16.10 3.42
C MET A 560 -6.69 -16.60 4.71
N HIS A 561 -6.32 -15.71 5.62
CA HIS A 561 -5.71 -16.06 6.91
C HIS A 561 -6.59 -15.65 8.08
N VAL A 562 -7.16 -14.45 8.01
CA VAL A 562 -8.05 -13.91 9.03
C VAL A 562 -9.30 -13.36 8.36
N ARG A 563 -10.47 -13.67 8.91
CA ARG A 563 -11.75 -13.15 8.45
C ARG A 563 -12.66 -12.93 9.66
N PRO A 564 -13.50 -11.88 9.66
CA PRO A 564 -14.52 -11.73 10.67
C PRO A 564 -15.68 -12.70 10.40
N ASN A 565 -16.22 -13.31 11.47
CA ASN A 565 -17.42 -14.13 11.37
C ASN A 565 -18.68 -13.24 11.19
N LYS A 566 -19.83 -13.87 10.88
CA LYS A 566 -21.08 -13.13 10.62
C LYS A 566 -21.54 -12.32 11.84
N GLU A 567 -21.27 -12.81 13.05
CA GLU A 567 -21.67 -12.18 14.31
C GLU A 567 -20.78 -10.97 14.65
N GLU A 568 -19.45 -11.09 14.51
CA GLU A 568 -18.48 -9.99 14.62
C GLU A 568 -18.87 -8.84 13.68
N MET A 569 -19.21 -9.16 12.42
CA MET A 569 -19.70 -8.16 11.46
C MET A 569 -21.03 -7.54 11.88
N LYS A 570 -22.00 -8.34 12.35
CA LYS A 570 -23.29 -7.83 12.81
C LYS A 570 -23.13 -6.90 14.02
N ASN A 571 -22.33 -7.31 15.00
CA ASN A 571 -22.04 -6.53 16.21
C ASN A 571 -21.36 -5.20 15.85
N TRP A 572 -20.38 -5.23 14.94
CA TRP A 572 -19.75 -4.01 14.43
C TRP A 572 -20.75 -3.05 13.78
N ARG A 573 -21.65 -3.57 12.94
CA ARG A 573 -22.68 -2.76 12.26
C ARG A 573 -23.62 -2.09 13.26
N MET A 574 -24.06 -2.81 14.29
CA MET A 574 -24.88 -2.24 15.37
C MET A 574 -24.12 -1.18 16.18
N LYS A 575 -22.87 -1.45 16.55
CA LYS A 575 -22.00 -0.52 17.31
C LYS A 575 -21.72 0.78 16.55
N SER A 576 -21.57 0.69 15.23
CA SER A 576 -21.16 1.82 14.39
C SER A 576 -22.34 2.70 13.93
N ASN A 577 -23.58 2.37 14.32
CA ASN A 577 -24.81 3.00 13.83
C ASN A 577 -24.81 3.17 12.30
N CYS A 578 -24.31 2.15 11.61
CA CYS A 578 -24.26 2.14 10.16
C CYS A 578 -25.62 1.62 9.66
N ASP A 579 -26.43 2.49 9.08
CA ASP A 579 -27.64 2.05 8.37
C ASP A 579 -27.21 1.17 7.18
N PHE A 580 -27.49 -0.12 7.28
CA PHE A 580 -27.42 -1.05 6.17
C PHE A 580 -28.87 -1.33 5.77
N ASP A 581 -29.26 -0.94 4.55
CA ASP A 581 -30.37 -1.62 3.89
C ASP A 581 -29.99 -3.09 3.79
N ASP A 582 -30.80 -3.95 4.40
CA ASP A 582 -30.69 -5.40 4.27
C ASP A 582 -30.93 -5.77 2.81
N TYR A 583 -29.85 -5.86 2.03
CA TYR A 583 -29.87 -6.61 0.79
C TYR A 583 -29.93 -8.08 1.19
N GLU A 584 -31.14 -8.60 1.35
CA GLU A 584 -31.39 -10.03 1.59
C GLU A 584 -30.68 -10.85 0.52
N ASP A 585 -29.85 -11.77 1.00
CA ASP A 585 -29.22 -12.84 0.22
C ASP A 585 -30.29 -13.89 -0.15
N ASN A 586 -31.24 -13.51 -0.99
CA ASN A 586 -32.19 -14.45 -1.58
C ASN A 586 -31.55 -15.17 -2.75
N THR A 587 -30.60 -16.06 -2.46
CA THR A 587 -30.33 -17.20 -3.34
C THR A 587 -30.04 -18.49 -2.54
N ILE A 588 -31.09 -19.31 -2.46
CA ILE A 588 -31.11 -20.77 -2.35
C ILE A 588 -30.85 -21.33 -0.93
N GLU A 589 -31.89 -21.30 -0.10
CA GLU A 589 -32.24 -22.50 0.67
C GLU A 589 -32.67 -23.58 -0.33
N THR A 590 -31.86 -24.63 -0.51
CA THR A 590 -32.38 -25.89 -1.05
C THR A 590 -33.22 -26.52 0.05
N GLY A 591 -34.49 -26.10 0.14
CA GLY A 591 -35.53 -26.89 0.75
C GLY A 591 -35.79 -28.10 -0.14
N ASP A 592 -35.23 -29.23 0.24
CA ASP A 592 -35.61 -30.52 -0.35
C ASP A 592 -36.91 -30.95 0.32
N SER A 593 -38.02 -30.70 -0.37
CA SER A 593 -39.29 -31.35 -0.10
C SER A 593 -39.84 -31.89 -1.41
N ASP A 594 -39.65 -33.18 -1.65
CA ASP A 594 -40.58 -33.96 -2.44
C ASP A 594 -40.78 -35.33 -1.78
N THR A 595 -42.07 -35.63 -1.64
CA THR A 595 -42.69 -36.72 -0.91
C THR A 595 -42.53 -38.10 -1.58
N ALA A 596 -42.24 -39.09 -0.72
CA ALA A 596 -42.78 -40.45 -0.67
C ALA A 596 -42.80 -41.34 -1.93
N VAL A 597 -41.99 -42.41 -1.89
CA VAL A 597 -42.43 -43.77 -2.25
C VAL A 597 -41.86 -44.75 -1.21
N GLU A 598 -42.76 -45.50 -0.56
CA GLU A 598 -42.49 -46.55 0.42
C GLU A 598 -41.66 -47.71 -0.15
N GLN A 599 -40.74 -48.25 0.64
CA GLN A 599 -40.54 -49.69 0.70
C GLN A 599 -39.99 -50.15 2.06
N ASP A 600 -40.63 -51.22 2.52
CA ASP A 600 -40.64 -51.93 3.79
C ASP A 600 -39.27 -52.48 4.24
N GLY A 601 -39.04 -52.57 5.56
CA GLY A 601 -37.82 -53.17 6.13
C GLY A 601 -37.71 -53.01 7.65
N ARG A 602 -38.03 -54.09 8.35
CA ARG A 602 -38.13 -54.24 9.81
C ARG A 602 -36.78 -54.27 10.55
N ASP A 603 -36.93 -54.26 11.88
CA ASP A 603 -36.01 -54.65 12.97
C ASP A 603 -35.16 -53.55 13.60
N THR A 604 -34.90 -53.50 14.92
CA THR A 604 -35.56 -53.81 16.21
C THR A 604 -34.48 -53.46 17.26
N SER A 605 -34.87 -53.08 18.49
CA SER A 605 -34.04 -53.05 19.73
C SER A 605 -32.88 -52.00 19.76
N GLU A 606 -32.47 -51.38 20.86
CA GLU A 606 -32.70 -51.61 22.28
C GLU A 606 -32.30 -50.38 23.14
N ARG A 607 -32.77 -50.40 24.40
CA ARG A 607 -32.60 -49.46 25.53
C ARG A 607 -31.14 -49.38 26.03
N ASP A 608 -30.62 -48.20 26.38
CA ASP A 608 -30.63 -47.51 27.69
C ASP A 608 -29.66 -48.06 28.76
N THR A 609 -29.26 -47.18 29.70
CA THR A 609 -28.31 -47.32 30.83
C THR A 609 -26.82 -47.06 30.47
N GLY A 610 -26.03 -46.26 31.19
CA GLY A 610 -26.16 -45.61 32.49
C GLY A 610 -24.96 -45.96 33.39
N VAL A 611 -24.33 -44.92 33.96
CA VAL A 611 -23.66 -44.89 35.30
C VAL A 611 -22.12 -45.04 35.40
N ASP A 612 -21.56 -44.03 36.10
CA ASP A 612 -20.39 -43.88 36.99
C ASP A 612 -18.93 -44.27 36.65
N GLY A 613 -18.02 -43.34 36.99
CA GLY A 613 -17.27 -43.47 38.25
C GLY A 613 -15.72 -43.34 38.23
N GLY A 614 -15.19 -42.40 39.03
CA GLY A 614 -13.87 -42.43 39.70
C GLY A 614 -12.69 -41.77 38.95
N SER A 615 -12.10 -40.64 39.41
CA SER A 615 -11.20 -40.39 40.58
C SER A 615 -9.80 -40.99 40.40
N GLU A 616 -8.75 -40.19 40.20
CA GLU A 616 -7.64 -39.80 41.14
C GLU A 616 -6.33 -39.99 40.31
N GLU A 617 -5.18 -39.32 40.47
CA GLU A 617 -4.51 -38.58 41.55
C GLU A 617 -3.31 -37.80 40.97
N ASP A 618 -2.71 -36.95 41.83
CA ASP A 618 -1.43 -36.21 41.80
C ASP A 618 -0.21 -36.94 41.15
N GLU A 619 0.92 -36.34 40.75
CA GLU A 619 1.81 -35.44 41.50
C GLU A 619 3.03 -35.03 40.62
N ASN A 620 3.81 -34.07 41.16
CA ASN A 620 5.24 -33.79 40.96
C ASN A 620 5.75 -32.59 40.14
N ARG A 621 6.34 -31.67 40.93
CA ARG A 621 7.17 -30.51 40.59
C ARG A 621 8.64 -30.93 40.44
N VAL A 622 9.33 -30.38 39.44
CA VAL A 622 10.80 -30.22 39.44
C VAL A 622 11.16 -28.90 38.76
N ALA A 623 11.93 -28.04 39.44
CA ALA A 623 12.61 -26.86 38.89
C ALA A 623 13.96 -27.29 38.27
N PRO A 624 14.50 -26.59 37.25
CA PRO A 624 15.64 -25.66 37.51
C PRO A 624 15.70 -24.48 36.50
N ALA A 625 16.09 -23.27 36.91
CA ALA A 625 17.44 -22.69 36.98
C ALA A 625 17.71 -21.69 35.85
N ASP A 626 18.41 -20.65 36.28
CA ASP A 626 18.76 -19.39 35.65
C ASP A 626 20.03 -19.56 34.82
N THR A 627 20.01 -19.14 33.55
CA THR A 627 21.23 -18.88 32.76
C THR A 627 20.91 -17.79 31.75
N GLY A 628 21.53 -16.62 31.95
CA GLY A 628 21.65 -15.62 30.89
C GLY A 628 22.55 -16.16 29.76
N ASP A 629 22.32 -15.65 28.55
CA ASP A 629 23.39 -15.65 27.56
C ASP A 629 23.23 -14.56 26.51
N ALA A 630 24.40 -14.06 26.15
CA ALA A 630 24.65 -13.08 25.12
C ALA A 630 24.51 -13.67 23.71
N LEU A 631 24.68 -12.78 22.72
CA LEU A 631 24.89 -13.03 21.29
C LEU A 631 23.64 -13.29 20.44
N MET A 632 23.40 -12.40 19.47
CA MET A 632 23.46 -12.74 18.05
C MET A 632 23.59 -11.45 17.23
N ALA A 633 24.83 -11.08 16.92
CA ALA A 633 25.15 -10.13 15.86
C ALA A 633 24.94 -10.83 14.50
N GLY A 634 23.76 -10.66 13.91
CA GLY A 634 23.46 -11.08 12.55
C GLY A 634 23.76 -9.97 11.56
N THR A 635 24.70 -10.22 10.65
CA THR A 635 25.06 -9.37 9.51
C THR A 635 23.83 -9.03 8.65
N GLN A 636 23.55 -7.73 8.52
CA GLN A 636 22.43 -7.20 7.75
C GLN A 636 22.81 -7.03 6.28
N ASP A 637 22.29 -7.91 5.42
CA ASP A 637 22.38 -7.80 3.97
C ASP A 637 21.38 -6.79 3.40
N THR A 638 21.80 -6.10 2.34
CA THR A 638 21.04 -5.02 1.71
C THR A 638 19.73 -5.51 1.08
N TRP A 639 18.69 -4.70 1.23
CA TRP A 639 17.26 -4.94 0.93
C TRP A 639 16.91 -5.27 -0.54
N LEU A 640 17.89 -5.36 -1.43
CA LEU A 640 17.71 -5.70 -2.85
C LEU A 640 18.47 -6.98 -3.29
N GLY A 641 19.19 -7.64 -2.37
CA GLY A 641 20.00 -8.82 -2.70
C GLY A 641 21.03 -8.56 -3.80
N MET A 642 21.67 -7.38 -3.77
CA MET A 642 22.89 -7.12 -4.53
C MET A 642 24.09 -7.34 -3.62
N LEU A 643 25.06 -8.13 -4.11
CA LEU A 643 26.30 -8.47 -3.42
C LEU A 643 27.06 -7.20 -2.97
N PRO A 644 27.71 -7.21 -1.79
CA PRO A 644 28.61 -6.14 -1.40
C PRO A 644 29.70 -5.93 -2.46
N ALA A 645 29.94 -4.67 -2.83
CA ALA A 645 31.10 -4.29 -3.61
C ALA A 645 32.37 -4.65 -2.82
N LEU A 646 33.27 -5.39 -3.48
CA LEU A 646 34.62 -5.78 -3.07
C LEU A 646 35.25 -4.86 -2.00
N GLN A 647 35.45 -5.40 -0.80
CA GLN A 647 36.35 -4.83 0.20
C GLN A 647 37.78 -4.90 -0.34
N LYS A 648 38.44 -3.74 -0.49
CA LYS A 648 39.91 -3.69 -0.45
C LYS A 648 40.29 -3.80 1.02
N GLU A 649 40.83 -4.94 1.41
CA GLU A 649 41.48 -5.14 2.69
C GLU A 649 42.69 -4.19 2.79
N GLN A 650 42.71 -3.37 3.83
CA GLN A 650 43.97 -2.87 4.40
C GLN A 650 44.33 -3.85 5.51
N SER A 651 45.31 -4.70 5.24
CA SER A 651 45.93 -5.55 6.26
C SER A 651 46.88 -4.71 7.11
N SER A 652 46.55 -4.58 8.40
CA SER A 652 47.52 -4.27 9.45
C SER A 652 48.20 -5.57 9.88
N SER A 653 49.51 -5.68 9.66
CA SER A 653 50.35 -6.65 10.35
C SER A 653 51.55 -5.91 10.93
N GLU A 654 51.56 -5.81 12.26
CA GLU A 654 52.78 -5.59 13.04
C GLU A 654 53.66 -6.83 12.90
N GLU A 655 54.92 -6.66 12.51
CA GLU A 655 56.02 -7.45 13.08
C GLU A 655 57.34 -6.68 12.98
N SER A 656 58.13 -6.84 14.03
CA SER A 656 59.36 -6.15 14.41
C SER A 656 60.52 -6.28 13.43
N SER A 657 61.34 -5.23 13.28
CA SER A 657 62.77 -5.19 13.68
C SER A 657 63.57 -4.07 13.00
N SER A 658 64.39 -3.39 13.82
CA SER A 658 65.70 -2.77 13.50
C SER A 658 65.83 -1.65 12.45
N GLU A 659 66.26 -0.49 12.98
CA GLU A 659 67.38 0.35 12.51
C GLU A 659 67.21 1.35 11.34
N GLN A 660 67.70 2.57 11.66
CA GLN A 660 68.29 3.61 10.82
C GLN A 660 67.39 4.63 10.08
N CYS A 661 67.36 5.84 10.66
CA CYS A 661 67.36 7.13 9.96
C CYS A 661 68.49 7.18 8.88
N PRO A 662 68.38 7.97 7.79
CA PRO A 662 68.19 9.43 7.88
C PRO A 662 67.44 10.16 6.74
N SER A 663 67.04 11.40 7.07
CA SER A 663 66.97 12.65 6.29
C SER A 663 66.85 12.66 4.75
N ILE A 664 66.02 13.59 4.24
CA ILE A 664 66.23 14.58 3.12
C ILE A 664 64.87 14.83 2.44
N SER A 665 64.19 15.96 2.68
CA SER A 665 64.22 17.23 1.91
C SER A 665 63.58 17.20 0.51
N ARG A 666 62.56 18.07 0.34
CA ARG A 666 62.13 18.82 -0.88
C ARG A 666 61.65 17.93 -2.06
N ARG A 667 60.53 18.20 -2.72
CA ARG A 667 59.86 19.44 -3.15
C ARG A 667 58.35 19.23 -3.22
#